data_AF-A0A222TAX2-F1
#
_entry.id   AF-A0A222TAX2-F1
#
_cell.length_a   1.000
_cell.length_b   1.000
_cell.length_c   1.000
_cell.angle_alpha   90.00
_cell.angle_beta   90.00
_cell.angle_gamma   90.00
#
_symmetry.space_group_name_H-M   'P 1'
#
loop_
_entity.id
_entity.type
_entity.pdbx_description
1 polymer ?
#
loop_
_entity_poly.entity_id
_entity_poly.type
_entity_poly.pdbx_seq_one_letter_code
_entity_poly.pdbx_strand_id
1 'polypeptide(L)'
;MRALLALAVIAGSLAIALTTPVRLGLDLRGGTQIMLETRSTPTTDADAAATDRTVEVLRGRIDALGVAEPTLVRSGDHRILVELPGVSDPKKAADVLGRTAQLTVHAVLGPTRTADGATAPATDPAKERVLPDESGQPLRLRAADLTGRDVEGADARFDQQGGAGWHVEVDFSKTGQGQWRQITARAACHPAGDPQRRVAIVLDNKIISSPQVDPSVPCGTGIPGGTTQITGSFDDTEARELALLISGGALPVPVETVEQRTIGATLGDAAIEAAAWAAGIGTALTALFIIAVYRLMGLLATAALACYALVSYAALAALGATLTLPGLAGFVLAIGMAVDANVLVFERTREEYAARSRPTPRSALTAGFRGALSAIADSNITTLIAAALLFAFASGPVRGFGITLAVGVLASMVSALVISRVLAEYAANRPAVFRRPRVTGIASTGWVRDRLLRRDPFLMRRPRRWLAASAALALMAASGILVRGLDFGIEFTGGRLIEYATSTSVDPGRARTALTDAGFPRAVVQSSGDTGLTVRAENLTNADEATVTETISNLGGETKKIRDELIGPSMGDELRRNALIALSLALGAQLLYLAVRFRWFFGTAAVVALAHDVVIVIGAFAWLGKPIDGVFLAALLTVIGYSVNDSVVLFDRVRELLDRDRTTPLPRLTNRAILQTLPRTVNTGMGAALILTALAVLADDTLADFALALLIGLAAGTYSSVFTAASLTIELHPPRKASRPRPSRFTRRHSSSGQNVVSTSEETPR
;
A
#
# COMPACT_ATOMS: atom_id res chain seq x y z
N MET A 1 -21.95 -9.74 -30.25
CA MET A 1 -20.74 -10.15 -29.49
C MET A 1 -20.33 -9.13 -28.43
N ARG A 2 -19.81 -7.93 -28.77
CA ARG A 2 -19.33 -6.96 -27.75
C ARG A 2 -20.37 -6.52 -26.72
N ALA A 3 -21.61 -6.28 -27.13
CA ALA A 3 -22.69 -5.93 -26.21
C ALA A 3 -23.02 -7.07 -25.22
N LEU A 4 -22.95 -8.33 -25.68
CA LEU A 4 -23.12 -9.49 -24.80
C LEU A 4 -21.95 -9.61 -23.82
N LEU A 5 -20.72 -9.34 -24.27
CA LEU A 5 -19.54 -9.33 -23.40
C LEU A 5 -19.63 -8.22 -22.35
N ALA A 6 -20.05 -7.00 -22.73
CA ALA A 6 -20.28 -5.91 -21.79
C ALA A 6 -21.34 -6.27 -20.75
N LEU A 7 -22.46 -6.86 -21.17
CA LEU A 7 -23.54 -7.28 -20.28
C LEU A 7 -23.11 -8.42 -19.36
N ALA A 8 -22.35 -9.40 -19.86
CA ALA A 8 -21.79 -10.48 -19.06
C ALA A 8 -20.81 -9.97 -17.99
N VAL A 9 -19.93 -9.02 -18.34
CA VAL A 9 -19.01 -8.38 -17.39
C VAL A 9 -19.78 -7.63 -16.31
N ILE A 10 -20.79 -6.83 -16.67
CA ILE A 10 -21.61 -6.08 -15.71
C ILE A 10 -22.40 -7.03 -14.81
N ALA A 11 -23.06 -8.05 -15.38
CA ALA A 11 -23.84 -9.01 -14.61
C ALA A 11 -22.98 -9.85 -13.66
N GLY A 12 -21.82 -10.31 -14.12
CA GLY A 12 -20.85 -11.02 -13.27
C GLY A 12 -20.31 -10.13 -12.15
N SER A 13 -19.99 -8.87 -12.46
CA SER A 13 -19.53 -7.90 -11.45
C SER A 13 -20.62 -7.60 -10.42
N LEU A 14 -21.87 -7.46 -10.85
CA LEU A 14 -23.00 -7.24 -9.95
C LEU A 14 -23.25 -8.45 -9.05
N ALA A 15 -23.17 -9.67 -9.59
CA ALA A 15 -23.32 -10.90 -8.80
C ALA A 15 -22.24 -10.99 -7.71
N ILE A 16 -20.99 -10.70 -8.05
CA ILE A 16 -19.88 -10.71 -7.08
C ILE A 16 -20.09 -9.61 -6.04
N ALA A 17 -20.41 -8.39 -6.48
CA ALA A 17 -20.59 -7.24 -5.59
C ALA A 17 -21.72 -7.45 -4.56
N LEU A 18 -22.77 -8.22 -4.91
CA LEU A 18 -23.88 -8.54 -4.02
C LEU A 18 -23.64 -9.76 -3.11
N THR A 19 -22.68 -10.62 -3.44
CA THR A 19 -22.47 -11.91 -2.74
C THR A 19 -21.17 -11.96 -1.93
N THR A 20 -20.19 -11.12 -2.27
CA THR A 20 -18.85 -11.16 -1.68
C THR A 20 -18.57 -9.87 -0.92
N PRO A 21 -18.42 -9.89 0.42
CA PRO A 21 -18.06 -8.71 1.19
C PRO A 21 -16.58 -8.35 0.94
N VAL A 22 -16.27 -7.05 0.93
CA VAL A 22 -14.90 -6.56 0.85
C VAL A 22 -14.26 -6.59 2.23
N ARG A 23 -13.01 -7.06 2.30
CA ARG A 23 -12.20 -7.01 3.52
C ARG A 23 -11.68 -5.59 3.68
N LEU A 24 -11.90 -4.98 4.83
CA LEU A 24 -11.33 -3.66 5.14
C LEU A 24 -10.10 -3.86 6.01
N GLY A 25 -9.08 -3.03 5.81
CA GLY A 25 -7.86 -3.02 6.61
C GLY A 25 -8.11 -2.47 8.01
N LEU A 26 -7.14 -2.68 8.90
CA LEU A 26 -7.19 -2.16 10.27
C LEU A 26 -7.19 -0.62 10.33
N ASP A 27 -6.66 0.03 9.31
CA ASP A 27 -6.73 1.48 9.13
C ASP A 27 -8.14 2.01 8.84
N LEU A 28 -9.04 1.13 8.38
CA LEU A 28 -10.45 1.44 8.17
C LEU A 28 -11.36 0.89 9.28
N ARG A 29 -11.05 -0.28 9.86
CA ARG A 29 -11.87 -0.91 10.92
C ARG A 29 -11.47 -0.52 12.34
N GLY A 30 -10.27 0.01 12.52
CA GLY A 30 -9.61 0.13 13.81
C GLY A 30 -9.12 -1.22 14.36
N GLY A 31 -8.10 -1.15 15.21
CA GLY A 31 -7.50 -2.31 15.86
C GLY A 31 -5.99 -2.20 15.93
N THR A 32 -5.34 -3.34 16.18
CA THR A 32 -3.88 -3.42 16.36
C THR A 32 -3.27 -4.39 15.36
N GLN A 33 -2.25 -3.92 14.66
CA GLN A 33 -1.36 -4.69 13.79
C GLN A 33 -0.02 -4.90 14.51
N ILE A 34 0.49 -6.12 14.53
CA ILE A 34 1.77 -6.46 15.14
C ILE A 34 2.56 -7.32 14.16
N MET A 35 3.77 -6.92 13.80
CA MET A 35 4.73 -7.76 13.11
C MET A 35 5.66 -8.37 14.16
N LEU A 36 5.60 -9.68 14.27
CA LEU A 36 6.47 -10.48 15.12
C LEU A 36 7.59 -11.09 14.29
N GLU A 37 8.82 -11.11 14.80
CA GLU A 37 9.97 -11.78 14.19
C GLU A 37 10.38 -12.96 15.08
N THR A 38 10.45 -14.16 14.48
CA THR A 38 10.88 -15.38 15.18
C THR A 38 12.40 -15.36 15.36
N ARG A 39 12.85 -15.79 16.54
CA ARG A 39 14.27 -15.85 16.90
C ARG A 39 14.71 -17.30 17.07
N SER A 40 15.84 -17.68 16.48
CA SER A 40 16.41 -19.01 16.68
C SER A 40 16.78 -19.22 18.16
N THR A 41 16.61 -20.46 18.61
CA THR A 41 17.08 -20.93 19.92
C THR A 41 18.27 -21.88 19.71
N PRO A 42 19.08 -22.18 20.73
CA PRO A 42 20.17 -23.16 20.60
C PRO A 42 19.71 -24.56 20.13
N THR A 43 18.43 -24.88 20.27
CA THR A 43 17.85 -26.19 19.94
C THR A 43 17.00 -26.20 18.67
N THR A 44 16.55 -25.02 18.20
CA THR A 44 15.59 -24.88 17.10
C THR A 44 15.87 -23.62 16.32
N ASP A 45 16.14 -23.75 15.02
CA ASP A 45 16.24 -22.61 14.11
C ASP A 45 14.86 -22.03 13.80
N ALA A 46 14.79 -20.70 13.66
CA ALA A 46 13.57 -19.97 13.33
C ALA A 46 13.21 -20.05 11.84
N ASP A 47 13.20 -21.25 11.26
CA ASP A 47 12.85 -21.46 9.86
C ASP A 47 11.35 -21.28 9.56
N ALA A 48 10.98 -21.39 8.28
CA ALA A 48 9.59 -21.27 7.84
C ALA A 48 8.66 -22.27 8.55
N ALA A 49 9.11 -23.49 8.82
CA ALA A 49 8.31 -24.53 9.46
C ALA A 49 8.14 -24.29 10.97
N ALA A 50 9.16 -23.79 11.67
CA ALA A 50 9.07 -23.34 13.05
C ALA A 50 8.15 -22.11 13.16
N THR A 51 8.24 -21.20 12.21
CA THR A 51 7.38 -20.01 12.13
C THR A 51 5.92 -20.40 11.88
N ASP A 52 5.63 -21.31 10.94
CA ASP A 52 4.27 -21.80 10.69
C ASP A 52 3.67 -22.51 11.92
N ARG A 53 4.47 -23.27 12.68
CA ARG A 53 4.03 -23.84 13.97
C ARG A 53 3.76 -22.76 15.02
N THR A 54 4.56 -21.70 15.02
CA THR A 54 4.38 -20.55 15.92
C THR A 54 3.09 -19.80 15.60
N VAL A 55 2.74 -19.67 14.31
CA VAL A 55 1.45 -19.12 13.87
C VAL A 55 0.27 -19.89 14.46
N GLU A 56 0.35 -21.23 14.51
CA GLU A 56 -0.73 -22.06 15.09
C GLU A 56 -0.93 -21.81 16.58
N VAL A 57 0.17 -21.73 17.34
CA VAL A 57 0.16 -21.41 18.78
C VAL A 57 -0.40 -20.00 19.01
N LEU A 58 0.04 -19.02 18.22
CA LEU A 58 -0.47 -17.65 18.33
C LEU A 58 -1.95 -17.56 17.97
N ARG A 59 -2.45 -18.37 17.02
CA ARG A 59 -3.88 -18.42 16.70
C ARG A 59 -4.70 -18.87 17.90
N GLY A 60 -4.31 -19.97 18.54
CA GLY A 60 -4.98 -20.44 19.77
C GLY A 60 -4.99 -19.40 20.90
N ARG A 61 -3.90 -18.65 21.07
CA ARG A 61 -3.85 -17.53 22.05
C ARG A 61 -4.81 -16.40 21.74
N ILE A 62 -4.96 -16.07 20.46
CA ILE A 62 -5.84 -14.98 20.04
C ILE A 62 -7.30 -15.39 20.09
N ASP A 63 -7.60 -16.65 19.76
CA ASP A 63 -8.94 -17.21 19.94
C ASP A 63 -9.35 -17.13 21.42
N ALA A 64 -8.41 -17.42 22.33
CA ALA A 64 -8.63 -17.31 23.77
C ALA A 64 -8.80 -15.84 24.23
N LEU A 65 -8.16 -14.86 23.56
CA LEU A 65 -8.41 -13.44 23.78
C LEU A 65 -9.83 -13.00 23.35
N GLY A 66 -10.58 -13.86 22.63
CA GLY A 66 -11.94 -13.57 22.18
C GLY A 66 -12.01 -12.55 21.04
N VAL A 67 -10.92 -12.37 20.29
CA VAL A 67 -10.88 -11.45 19.15
C VAL A 67 -11.67 -12.04 17.98
N ALA A 68 -12.59 -11.26 17.41
CA ALA A 68 -13.36 -11.69 16.25
C ALA A 68 -12.57 -11.48 14.96
N GLU A 69 -12.46 -12.53 14.14
CA GLU A 69 -11.80 -12.52 12.82
C GLU A 69 -10.32 -12.03 12.81
N PRO A 70 -9.44 -12.56 13.69
CA PRO A 70 -8.03 -12.20 13.65
C PRO A 70 -7.37 -12.73 12.38
N THR A 71 -6.43 -11.96 11.80
CA THR A 71 -5.62 -12.45 10.68
C THR A 71 -4.20 -12.72 11.17
N LEU A 72 -3.69 -13.92 10.88
CA LEU A 72 -2.34 -14.33 11.19
C LEU A 72 -1.72 -14.94 9.95
N VAL A 73 -0.72 -14.26 9.41
CA VAL A 73 -0.08 -14.65 8.16
C VAL A 73 1.43 -14.58 8.32
N ARG A 74 2.12 -15.65 7.96
CA ARG A 74 3.58 -15.63 7.86
C ARG A 74 4.01 -14.66 6.76
N SER A 75 4.95 -13.79 7.07
CA SER A 75 5.55 -12.82 6.16
C SER A 75 7.04 -13.16 5.98
N GLY A 76 7.43 -13.60 4.78
CA GLY A 76 8.78 -14.14 4.56
C GLY A 76 9.01 -15.41 5.39
N ASP A 77 10.26 -15.71 5.73
CA ASP A 77 10.61 -16.99 6.39
C ASP A 77 10.57 -16.95 7.92
N HIS A 78 10.70 -15.76 8.52
CA HIS A 78 10.94 -15.59 9.96
C HIS A 78 10.02 -14.53 10.60
N ARG A 79 8.93 -14.12 9.95
CA ARG A 79 8.03 -13.10 10.50
C ARG A 79 6.58 -13.51 10.43
N ILE A 80 5.79 -12.98 11.35
CA ILE A 80 4.37 -13.24 11.49
C ILE A 80 3.66 -11.90 11.59
N LEU A 81 2.82 -11.60 10.61
CA LEU A 81 1.89 -10.50 10.67
C LEU A 81 0.65 -10.94 11.44
N VAL A 82 0.34 -10.22 12.52
CA VAL A 82 -0.86 -10.40 13.34
C VAL A 82 -1.73 -9.15 13.24
N GLU A 83 -2.98 -9.31 12.83
CA GLU A 83 -3.98 -8.24 12.81
C GLU A 83 -5.12 -8.59 13.77
N LEU A 84 -5.38 -7.68 14.71
CA LEU A 84 -6.38 -7.82 15.76
C LEU A 84 -7.43 -6.70 15.62
N PRO A 85 -8.49 -6.91 14.83
CA PRO A 85 -9.57 -5.94 14.69
C PRO A 85 -10.24 -5.63 16.02
N GLY A 86 -10.54 -4.36 16.28
CA GLY A 86 -11.23 -3.93 17.50
C GLY A 86 -10.40 -3.96 18.79
N VAL A 87 -9.15 -4.44 18.75
CA VAL A 87 -8.23 -4.40 19.90
C VAL A 87 -7.48 -3.07 19.90
N SER A 88 -7.76 -2.22 20.89
CA SER A 88 -7.16 -0.88 21.03
C SER A 88 -5.98 -0.82 22.00
N ASP A 89 -5.79 -1.84 22.84
CA ASP A 89 -4.64 -1.94 23.75
C ASP A 89 -3.57 -2.87 23.15
N PRO A 90 -2.55 -2.31 22.47
CA PRO A 90 -1.52 -3.13 21.88
C PRO A 90 -0.58 -3.75 22.91
N LYS A 91 -0.44 -3.14 24.10
CA LYS A 91 0.50 -3.63 25.11
C LYS A 91 0.03 -4.98 25.62
N LYS A 92 -1.25 -5.08 25.97
CA LYS A 92 -1.86 -6.35 26.41
C LYS A 92 -1.77 -7.42 25.32
N ALA A 93 -2.05 -7.06 24.07
CA ALA A 93 -1.92 -7.98 22.94
C ALA A 93 -0.48 -8.44 22.72
N ALA A 94 0.48 -7.52 22.67
CA ALA A 94 1.90 -7.83 22.48
C ALA A 94 2.46 -8.67 23.64
N ASP A 95 2.08 -8.38 24.88
CA ASP A 95 2.55 -9.13 26.06
C ASP A 95 2.02 -10.58 26.05
N VAL A 96 0.77 -10.81 25.68
CA VAL A 96 0.20 -12.16 25.57
C VAL A 96 0.79 -12.94 24.39
N LEU A 97 1.05 -12.26 23.26
CA LEU A 97 1.61 -12.90 22.06
C LEU A 97 3.12 -13.14 22.17
N GLY A 98 3.85 -12.28 22.87
CA GLY A 98 5.32 -12.30 22.95
C GLY A 98 5.88 -13.31 23.95
N ARG A 99 5.12 -13.72 24.97
CA ARG A 99 5.59 -14.67 26.00
C ARG A 99 5.78 -16.07 25.43
N THR A 100 6.89 -16.75 25.69
CA THR A 100 7.05 -18.17 25.30
C THR A 100 6.01 -19.08 25.95
N ALA A 101 5.65 -18.81 27.21
CA ALA A 101 4.70 -19.60 28.00
C ALA A 101 5.07 -21.09 28.07
N GLN A 102 6.34 -21.40 28.30
CA GLN A 102 6.79 -22.78 28.42
C GLN A 102 6.33 -23.38 29.75
N LEU A 103 5.17 -24.03 29.74
CA LEU A 103 4.65 -24.78 30.89
C LEU A 103 5.39 -26.10 31.04
N THR A 104 5.92 -26.35 32.24
CA THR A 104 6.55 -27.60 32.64
C THR A 104 6.14 -27.97 34.06
N VAL A 105 5.86 -29.26 34.29
CA VAL A 105 5.49 -29.77 35.61
C VAL A 105 6.60 -30.69 36.11
N HIS A 106 7.02 -30.46 37.35
CA HIS A 106 8.15 -31.13 37.97
C HIS A 106 7.78 -31.70 39.33
N ALA A 107 8.29 -32.89 39.66
CA ALA A 107 8.24 -33.33 41.05
C ALA A 107 9.30 -32.60 41.87
N VAL A 108 8.92 -32.23 43.09
CA VAL A 108 9.81 -31.60 44.04
C VAL A 108 10.64 -32.68 44.74
N LEU A 109 11.97 -32.56 44.65
CA LEU A 109 12.93 -33.47 45.30
C LEU A 109 13.26 -33.04 46.73
N GLY A 110 12.85 -31.83 47.12
CA GLY A 110 13.06 -31.26 48.44
C GLY A 110 13.66 -29.85 48.38
N PRO A 111 13.85 -29.20 49.53
CA PRO A 111 14.50 -27.90 49.61
C PRO A 111 16.01 -28.02 49.35
N THR A 112 16.63 -26.94 48.90
CA THR A 112 18.08 -26.90 48.60
C THR A 112 18.94 -26.99 49.87
N ARG A 113 18.39 -26.57 51.01
CA ARG A 113 18.99 -26.74 52.36
C ARG A 113 18.24 -27.85 53.09
N THR A 114 18.95 -28.89 53.51
CA THR A 114 18.38 -29.89 54.43
C THR A 114 18.25 -29.28 55.84
N ALA A 115 17.40 -29.88 56.68
CA ALA A 115 17.18 -29.44 58.07
C ALA A 115 18.47 -29.32 58.91
N ASP A 116 19.55 -30.00 58.50
CA ASP A 116 20.86 -30.01 59.15
C ASP A 116 21.85 -28.96 58.59
N GLY A 117 21.41 -28.02 57.75
CA GLY A 117 22.24 -26.93 57.22
C GLY A 117 23.24 -27.34 56.11
N ALA A 118 23.29 -28.62 55.73
CA ALA A 118 24.10 -29.10 54.62
C ALA A 118 23.40 -28.83 53.27
N THR A 119 24.17 -28.35 52.28
CA THR A 119 23.69 -28.23 50.90
C THR A 119 23.73 -29.62 50.27
N ALA A 120 22.57 -30.18 49.93
CA ALA A 120 22.53 -31.49 49.28
C ALA A 120 23.12 -31.39 47.86
N PRO A 121 24.04 -32.29 47.44
CA PRO A 121 24.67 -32.20 46.13
C PRO A 121 23.63 -32.28 45.01
N ALA A 122 23.68 -31.38 44.03
CA ALA A 122 22.95 -31.52 42.77
C ALA A 122 23.54 -32.72 42.03
N THR A 123 22.77 -33.79 41.88
CA THR A 123 23.30 -35.10 41.46
C THR A 123 23.57 -35.17 39.95
N ASP A 124 23.02 -34.24 39.17
CA ASP A 124 23.29 -34.03 37.75
C ASP A 124 22.64 -32.70 37.30
N PRO A 125 23.40 -31.64 36.93
CA PRO A 125 22.81 -30.36 36.49
C PRO A 125 22.00 -30.47 35.19
N ALA A 126 22.12 -31.57 34.44
CA ALA A 126 21.29 -31.82 33.26
C ALA A 126 19.90 -32.41 33.61
N LYS A 127 19.67 -32.88 34.85
CA LYS A 127 18.43 -33.56 35.27
C LYS A 127 17.72 -32.92 36.44
N GLU A 128 18.36 -31.98 37.11
CA GLU A 128 17.82 -31.29 38.28
C GLU A 128 17.90 -29.78 38.10
N ARG A 129 16.83 -29.07 38.48
CA ARG A 129 16.73 -27.61 38.41
C ARG A 129 16.45 -27.05 39.79
N VAL A 130 17.05 -25.92 40.13
CA VAL A 130 16.75 -25.22 41.39
C VAL A 130 16.04 -23.93 41.07
N LEU A 131 14.81 -23.80 41.55
CA LEU A 131 13.98 -22.60 41.35
C LEU A 131 13.35 -22.18 42.69
N PRO A 132 13.23 -20.87 42.96
CA PRO A 132 12.50 -20.38 44.13
C PRO A 132 11.00 -20.66 44.00
N ASP A 133 10.37 -21.14 45.07
CA ASP A 133 8.92 -21.29 45.19
C ASP A 133 8.20 -19.96 45.38
N GLU A 134 6.88 -19.99 45.53
CA GLU A 134 6.03 -18.81 45.73
C GLU A 134 6.41 -17.95 46.96
N SER A 135 7.14 -18.52 47.93
CA SER A 135 7.63 -17.83 49.13
C SER A 135 9.10 -17.41 49.05
N GLY A 136 9.76 -17.67 47.92
CA GLY A 136 11.18 -17.40 47.68
C GLY A 136 12.12 -18.51 48.17
N GLN A 137 11.60 -19.65 48.63
CA GLN A 137 12.43 -20.76 49.09
C GLN A 137 12.92 -21.61 47.90
N PRO A 138 14.22 -21.92 47.78
CA PRO A 138 14.74 -22.65 46.63
C PRO A 138 14.40 -24.15 46.72
N LEU A 139 13.57 -24.62 45.79
CA LEU A 139 13.19 -26.02 45.62
C LEU A 139 14.05 -26.70 44.54
N ARG A 140 14.46 -27.94 44.82
CA ARG A 140 15.08 -28.82 43.83
C ARG A 140 13.98 -29.55 43.07
N LEU A 141 14.00 -29.42 41.76
CA LEU A 141 13.04 -29.97 40.83
C LEU A 141 13.72 -31.03 39.98
N ARG A 142 13.04 -32.15 39.76
CA ARG A 142 13.49 -33.17 38.78
C ARG A 142 13.23 -32.71 37.35
N ALA A 143 13.76 -33.37 36.33
CA ALA A 143 13.37 -33.18 34.93
C ALA A 143 11.84 -33.20 34.74
N ALA A 144 11.35 -32.39 33.79
CA ALA A 144 9.91 -32.21 33.55
C ALA A 144 9.23 -33.55 33.21
N ASP A 145 8.14 -33.86 33.91
CA ASP A 145 7.31 -35.04 33.63
C ASP A 145 6.20 -34.73 32.63
N LEU A 146 5.67 -33.50 32.68
CA LEU A 146 4.68 -32.98 31.75
C LEU A 146 5.16 -31.66 31.16
N THR A 147 4.68 -31.39 29.96
CA THR A 147 4.88 -30.13 29.26
C THR A 147 3.55 -29.51 28.86
N GLY A 148 3.55 -28.26 28.40
CA GLY A 148 2.34 -27.64 27.85
C GLY A 148 1.69 -28.40 26.68
N ARG A 149 2.41 -29.32 26.00
CA ARG A 149 1.81 -30.18 24.95
C ARG A 149 0.81 -31.19 25.50
N ASP A 150 0.87 -31.45 26.79
CA ASP A 150 0.03 -32.41 27.48
C ASP A 150 -1.27 -31.78 28.00
N VAL A 151 -1.42 -30.45 27.84
CA VAL A 151 -2.60 -29.65 28.21
C VAL A 151 -3.55 -29.51 27.01
N GLU A 152 -4.84 -29.69 27.25
CA GLU A 152 -5.94 -29.55 26.28
C GLU A 152 -6.63 -28.18 26.39
N GLY A 153 -6.72 -27.62 27.61
CA GLY A 153 -7.30 -26.28 27.84
C GLY A 153 -7.01 -25.75 29.25
N ALA A 154 -7.22 -24.47 29.45
CA ALA A 154 -7.12 -23.81 30.75
C ALA A 154 -8.07 -22.61 30.87
N ASP A 155 -8.66 -22.46 32.05
CA ASP A 155 -9.78 -21.57 32.30
C ASP A 155 -9.62 -20.87 33.66
N ALA A 156 -9.76 -19.54 33.68
CA ALA A 156 -9.83 -18.81 34.94
C ALA A 156 -11.21 -18.98 35.56
N ARG A 157 -11.25 -19.37 36.85
CA ARG A 157 -12.48 -19.56 37.62
C ARG A 157 -12.35 -18.86 38.97
N PHE A 158 -13.47 -18.33 39.46
CA PHE A 158 -13.56 -17.76 40.80
C PHE A 158 -14.26 -18.76 41.72
N ASP A 159 -13.58 -19.17 42.79
CA ASP A 159 -14.15 -20.06 43.79
C ASP A 159 -14.99 -19.25 44.81
N GLN A 160 -16.32 -19.27 44.64
CA GLN A 160 -17.26 -18.62 45.56
C GLN A 160 -17.49 -19.40 46.86
N GLN A 161 -17.16 -20.69 46.92
CA GLN A 161 -17.56 -21.59 48.02
C GLN A 161 -16.41 -21.94 48.95
N GLY A 162 -15.20 -22.16 48.44
CA GLY A 162 -14.02 -22.52 49.22
C GLY A 162 -13.16 -21.33 49.66
N GLY A 163 -13.44 -20.12 49.16
CA GLY A 163 -12.69 -18.91 49.51
C GLY A 163 -11.26 -18.88 48.96
N ALA A 164 -10.92 -19.77 48.02
CA ALA A 164 -9.61 -19.81 47.38
C ALA A 164 -9.36 -18.64 46.40
N GLY A 165 -10.38 -17.82 46.13
CA GLY A 165 -10.30 -16.69 45.21
C GLY A 165 -10.21 -17.13 43.75
N TRP A 166 -9.46 -16.37 42.94
CA TRP A 166 -9.23 -16.72 41.55
C TRP A 166 -8.21 -17.85 41.42
N HIS A 167 -8.52 -18.85 40.59
CA HIS A 167 -7.62 -19.95 40.26
C HIS A 167 -7.73 -20.30 38.77
N VAL A 168 -6.77 -21.08 38.28
CA VAL A 168 -6.77 -21.55 36.89
C VAL A 168 -7.04 -23.05 36.88
N GLU A 169 -8.17 -23.46 36.32
CA GLU A 169 -8.47 -24.85 36.01
C GLU A 169 -7.73 -25.25 34.74
N VAL A 170 -7.09 -26.41 34.72
CA VAL A 170 -6.31 -26.92 33.59
C VAL A 170 -6.80 -28.31 33.24
N ASP A 171 -7.19 -28.49 31.98
CA ASP A 171 -7.61 -29.75 31.39
C ASP A 171 -6.42 -30.39 30.67
N PHE A 172 -6.14 -31.66 30.98
CA PHE A 172 -5.08 -32.43 30.34
C PHE A 172 -5.62 -33.34 29.23
N SER A 173 -4.86 -33.42 28.15
CA SER A 173 -5.06 -34.41 27.08
C SER A 173 -4.92 -35.84 27.62
N LYS A 174 -5.46 -36.84 26.90
CA LYS A 174 -5.42 -38.25 27.35
C LYS A 174 -4.04 -38.76 27.77
N THR A 175 -2.97 -38.34 27.08
CA THR A 175 -1.59 -38.68 27.45
C THR A 175 -1.14 -37.93 28.71
N GLY A 176 -1.48 -36.65 28.81
CA GLY A 176 -1.21 -35.81 29.98
C GLY A 176 -1.89 -36.32 31.26
N GLN A 177 -3.14 -36.79 31.18
CA GLN A 177 -3.85 -37.36 32.33
C GLN A 177 -3.07 -38.53 32.96
N GLY A 178 -2.48 -39.39 32.13
CA GLY A 178 -1.67 -40.51 32.59
C GLY A 178 -0.40 -40.05 33.33
N GLN A 179 0.30 -39.06 32.77
CA GLN A 179 1.52 -38.49 33.35
C GLN A 179 1.22 -37.70 34.64
N TRP A 180 0.14 -36.91 34.67
CA TRP A 180 -0.34 -36.17 35.85
C TRP A 180 -0.68 -37.12 37.01
N ARG A 181 -1.38 -38.21 36.72
CA ARG A 181 -1.63 -39.25 37.72
C ARG A 181 -0.33 -39.85 38.26
N GLN A 182 0.65 -40.10 37.40
CA GLN A 182 1.91 -40.74 37.82
C GLN A 182 2.81 -39.82 38.65
N ILE A 183 2.89 -38.52 38.33
CA ILE A 183 3.66 -37.56 39.13
C ILE A 183 3.01 -37.34 40.51
N THR A 184 1.68 -37.17 40.56
CA THR A 184 0.94 -37.01 41.81
C THR A 184 0.95 -38.29 42.65
N ALA A 185 0.91 -39.48 42.03
CA ALA A 185 1.03 -40.77 42.72
C ALA A 185 2.35 -40.92 43.48
N ARG A 186 3.46 -40.44 42.89
CA ARG A 186 4.78 -40.44 43.54
C ARG A 186 4.85 -39.43 44.68
N ALA A 187 4.39 -38.21 44.45
CA ALA A 187 4.36 -37.18 45.47
C ALA A 187 3.49 -37.61 46.68
N ALA A 188 2.35 -38.25 46.45
CA ALA A 188 1.44 -38.76 47.49
C ALA A 188 2.06 -39.84 48.41
N CYS A 189 3.22 -40.39 48.09
CA CYS A 189 3.93 -41.33 48.96
C CYS A 189 4.74 -40.66 50.08
N HIS A 190 4.91 -39.34 50.02
CA HIS A 190 5.57 -38.56 51.07
C HIS A 190 4.56 -38.08 52.12
N PRO A 191 4.98 -37.85 53.39
CA PRO A 191 4.09 -37.37 54.45
C PRO A 191 3.47 -36.00 54.15
N ALA A 192 2.30 -35.73 54.74
CA ALA A 192 1.69 -34.40 54.65
C ALA A 192 2.62 -33.33 55.26
N GLY A 193 2.83 -32.23 54.54
CA GLY A 193 3.75 -31.16 54.93
C GLY A 193 5.18 -31.33 54.43
N ASP A 194 5.55 -32.51 53.92
CA ASP A 194 6.85 -32.73 53.28
C ASP A 194 6.94 -31.93 51.97
N PRO A 195 8.02 -31.18 51.71
CA PRO A 195 8.25 -30.53 50.42
C PRO A 195 8.19 -31.51 49.23
N GLN A 196 8.53 -32.78 49.42
CA GLN A 196 8.48 -33.81 48.37
C GLN A 196 7.04 -34.27 48.02
N ARG A 197 6.05 -33.95 48.85
CA ARG A 197 4.62 -34.16 48.53
C ARG A 197 4.05 -33.03 47.64
N ARG A 198 4.88 -32.05 47.25
CA ARG A 198 4.49 -30.98 46.31
C ARG A 198 4.74 -31.36 44.86
N VAL A 199 3.94 -30.79 43.99
CA VAL A 199 4.17 -30.79 42.53
C VAL A 199 4.39 -29.34 42.11
N ALA A 200 5.53 -29.05 41.49
CA ALA A 200 5.87 -27.69 41.05
C ALA A 200 5.41 -27.46 39.61
N ILE A 201 4.65 -26.40 39.40
CA ILE A 201 4.20 -25.94 38.10
C ILE A 201 5.04 -24.72 37.73
N VAL A 202 5.83 -24.86 36.67
CA VAL A 202 6.82 -23.88 36.22
C VAL A 202 6.40 -23.31 34.88
N LEU A 203 6.41 -21.98 34.78
CA LEU A 203 6.20 -21.25 33.53
C LEU A 203 7.44 -20.38 33.27
N ASP A 204 8.06 -20.55 32.10
CA ASP A 204 9.24 -19.75 31.67
C ASP A 204 10.34 -19.65 32.76
N ASN A 205 10.69 -20.78 33.38
CA ASN A 205 11.69 -20.89 34.46
C ASN A 205 11.33 -20.24 35.80
N LYS A 206 10.06 -19.89 36.04
CA LYS A 206 9.55 -19.42 37.33
C LYS A 206 8.50 -20.39 37.87
N ILE A 207 8.59 -20.78 39.14
CA ILE A 207 7.50 -21.53 39.81
C ILE A 207 6.32 -20.57 39.95
N ILE A 208 5.18 -20.93 39.35
CA ILE A 208 3.93 -20.17 39.48
C ILE A 208 3.13 -20.68 40.68
N SER A 209 3.15 -21.99 40.89
CA SER A 209 2.49 -22.63 42.02
C SER A 209 3.17 -23.97 42.34
N SER A 210 3.31 -24.30 43.62
CA SER A 210 3.85 -25.59 44.08
C SER A 210 2.94 -26.28 45.12
N PRO A 211 1.68 -26.59 44.78
CA PRO A 211 0.71 -27.07 45.76
C PRO A 211 1.08 -28.47 46.30
N GLN A 212 0.67 -28.72 47.54
CA GLN A 212 0.73 -30.05 48.14
C GLN A 212 -0.31 -30.96 47.50
N VAL A 213 0.06 -32.21 47.20
CA VAL A 213 -0.94 -33.24 46.84
C VAL A 213 -1.80 -33.54 48.06
N ASP A 214 -3.12 -33.47 47.87
CA ASP A 214 -4.09 -33.63 48.96
C ASP A 214 -3.81 -34.89 49.81
N PRO A 215 -3.84 -34.80 51.16
CA PRO A 215 -3.60 -35.94 52.04
C PRO A 215 -4.54 -37.14 51.82
N SER A 216 -5.74 -36.91 51.28
CA SER A 216 -6.71 -37.98 50.96
C SER A 216 -6.28 -38.85 49.78
N VAL A 217 -5.33 -38.39 48.96
CA VAL A 217 -4.80 -39.16 47.82
C VAL A 217 -3.86 -40.24 48.35
N PRO A 218 -4.17 -41.55 48.13
CA PRO A 218 -3.31 -42.63 48.57
C PRO A 218 -2.00 -42.69 47.76
N CYS A 219 -0.92 -43.11 48.43
CA CYS A 219 0.36 -43.39 47.78
C CYS A 219 0.20 -44.37 46.61
N GLY A 220 0.79 -44.03 45.46
CA GLY A 220 0.76 -44.87 44.26
C GLY A 220 -0.50 -44.75 43.39
N THR A 221 -1.56 -44.10 43.86
CA THR A 221 -2.82 -43.94 43.11
C THR A 221 -2.84 -42.66 42.27
N GLY A 222 -2.36 -41.56 42.85
CA GLY A 222 -2.37 -40.22 42.22
C GLY A 222 -3.77 -39.63 42.12
N ILE A 223 -3.86 -38.39 41.64
CA ILE A 223 -5.14 -37.70 41.45
C ILE A 223 -5.82 -38.27 40.20
N PRO A 224 -7.00 -38.91 40.32
CA PRO A 224 -7.77 -39.33 39.16
C PRO A 224 -8.53 -38.13 38.57
N GLY A 225 -8.75 -38.15 37.25
CA GLY A 225 -9.46 -37.08 36.56
C GLY A 225 -8.54 -36.32 35.61
N GLY A 226 -9.15 -35.73 34.59
CA GLY A 226 -8.43 -35.03 33.54
C GLY A 226 -8.07 -33.59 33.86
N THR A 227 -8.47 -33.09 35.03
CA THR A 227 -8.42 -31.67 35.35
C THR A 227 -7.64 -31.41 36.63
N THR A 228 -7.05 -30.23 36.76
CA THR A 228 -6.40 -29.78 37.99
C THR A 228 -6.59 -28.28 38.19
N GLN A 229 -6.42 -27.80 39.42
CA GLN A 229 -6.54 -26.38 39.75
C GLN A 229 -5.17 -25.85 40.17
N ILE A 230 -4.71 -24.83 39.45
CA ILE A 230 -3.55 -24.02 39.82
C ILE A 230 -4.03 -22.93 40.77
N THR A 231 -3.74 -23.10 42.04
CA THR A 231 -4.08 -22.15 43.10
C THR A 231 -2.90 -21.23 43.42
N GLY A 232 -3.21 -20.01 43.85
CA GLY A 232 -2.25 -18.95 44.16
C GLY A 232 -2.98 -17.68 44.61
N SER A 233 -2.24 -16.64 44.98
CA SER A 233 -2.80 -15.33 45.31
C SER A 233 -3.05 -14.49 44.05
N PHE A 234 -3.78 -15.05 43.08
CA PHE A 234 -4.05 -14.40 41.80
C PHE A 234 -5.22 -13.43 41.90
N ASP A 235 -5.14 -12.32 41.17
CA ASP A 235 -6.32 -11.50 40.86
C ASP A 235 -7.04 -11.97 39.58
N ASP A 236 -8.18 -11.35 39.24
CA ASP A 236 -8.97 -11.67 38.03
C ASP A 236 -8.12 -11.56 36.75
N THR A 237 -7.31 -10.51 36.66
CA THR A 237 -6.46 -10.23 35.50
C THR A 237 -5.33 -11.24 35.36
N GLU A 238 -4.61 -11.52 36.44
CA GLU A 238 -3.50 -12.48 36.48
C GLU A 238 -3.99 -13.90 36.19
N ALA A 239 -5.11 -14.32 36.78
CA ALA A 239 -5.67 -15.65 36.55
C ALA A 239 -6.10 -15.83 35.09
N ARG A 240 -6.76 -14.82 34.50
CA ARG A 240 -7.12 -14.84 33.07
C ARG A 240 -5.88 -14.85 32.18
N GLU A 241 -4.89 -14.01 32.45
CA GLU A 241 -3.64 -14.00 31.67
C GLU A 241 -2.92 -15.35 31.74
N LEU A 242 -2.83 -15.96 32.92
CA LEU A 242 -2.22 -17.26 33.09
C LEU A 242 -2.98 -18.36 32.35
N ALA A 243 -4.32 -18.37 32.44
CA ALA A 243 -5.17 -19.30 31.70
C ALA A 243 -4.99 -19.15 30.18
N LEU A 244 -4.94 -17.92 29.67
CA LEU A 244 -4.68 -17.63 28.25
C LEU A 244 -3.32 -18.17 27.80
N LEU A 245 -2.26 -17.95 28.59
CA LEU A 245 -0.91 -18.41 28.28
C LEU A 245 -0.81 -19.94 28.27
N ILE A 246 -1.50 -20.62 29.20
CA ILE A 246 -1.51 -22.08 29.28
C ILE A 246 -2.34 -22.68 28.13
N SER A 247 -3.55 -22.17 27.88
CA SER A 247 -4.45 -22.63 26.81
C SER A 247 -3.84 -22.49 25.42
N GLY A 248 -3.08 -21.41 25.20
CA GLY A 248 -2.44 -21.14 23.93
C GLY A 248 -1.27 -22.08 23.59
N GLY A 249 -0.66 -22.72 24.60
CA GLY A 249 0.53 -23.54 24.44
C GLY A 249 1.84 -22.75 24.29
N ALA A 250 2.96 -23.48 24.35
CA ALA A 250 4.30 -22.89 24.31
C ALA A 250 4.75 -22.55 22.88
N LEU A 251 5.37 -21.39 22.68
CA LEU A 251 5.93 -21.02 21.38
C LEU A 251 7.11 -21.95 21.00
N PRO A 252 7.14 -22.51 19.77
CA PRO A 252 8.27 -23.32 19.30
C PRO A 252 9.59 -22.55 19.23
N VAL A 253 9.51 -21.27 18.92
CA VAL A 253 10.61 -20.29 18.88
C VAL A 253 10.12 -18.97 19.48
N PRO A 254 10.94 -18.24 20.25
CA PRO A 254 10.57 -16.95 20.79
C PRO A 254 10.29 -15.94 19.66
N VAL A 255 9.40 -14.99 19.95
CA VAL A 255 9.03 -13.92 19.02
C VAL A 255 9.30 -12.55 19.63
N GLU A 256 9.74 -11.62 18.81
CA GLU A 256 9.95 -10.21 19.18
C GLU A 256 9.11 -9.31 18.29
N THR A 257 8.50 -8.27 18.86
CA THR A 257 7.76 -7.28 18.09
C THR A 257 8.73 -6.35 17.36
N VAL A 258 8.70 -6.36 16.03
CA VAL A 258 9.54 -5.52 15.16
C VAL A 258 8.77 -4.35 14.54
N GLU A 259 7.45 -4.45 14.44
CA GLU A 259 6.55 -3.37 14.05
C GLU A 259 5.24 -3.52 14.82
N GLN A 260 4.66 -2.40 15.25
CA GLN A 260 3.34 -2.36 15.88
C GLN A 260 2.61 -1.12 15.39
N ARG A 261 1.36 -1.25 14.95
CA ARG A 261 0.49 -0.12 14.63
C ARG A 261 -0.85 -0.31 15.28
N THR A 262 -1.29 0.66 16.06
CA THR A 262 -2.65 0.70 16.60
C THR A 262 -3.37 1.91 16.06
N ILE A 263 -4.58 1.69 15.57
CA ILE A 263 -5.44 2.72 14.99
C ILE A 263 -6.79 2.66 15.71
N GLY A 264 -7.27 3.80 16.22
CA GLY A 264 -8.57 3.89 16.86
C GLY A 264 -9.72 3.73 15.85
N ALA A 265 -10.78 3.00 16.24
CA ALA A 265 -11.94 2.72 15.39
C ALA A 265 -12.62 3.99 14.82
N THR A 266 -12.67 5.07 15.61
CA THR A 266 -13.31 6.33 15.18
C THR A 266 -12.56 7.05 14.05
N LEU A 267 -11.25 6.79 13.88
CA LEU A 267 -10.47 7.41 12.80
C LEU A 267 -10.81 6.78 11.44
N GLY A 268 -10.95 5.45 11.43
CA GLY A 268 -11.29 4.70 10.22
C GLY A 268 -12.64 5.10 9.63
N ASP A 269 -13.68 5.18 10.46
CA ASP A 269 -15.04 5.57 10.01
C ASP A 269 -15.06 6.98 9.40
N ALA A 270 -14.42 7.95 10.06
CA ALA A 270 -14.33 9.32 9.58
C ALA A 270 -13.57 9.40 8.24
N ALA A 271 -12.49 8.64 8.11
CA ALA A 271 -11.69 8.59 6.89
C ALA A 271 -12.44 7.91 5.72
N ILE A 272 -13.23 6.86 5.99
CA ILE A 272 -14.13 6.24 5.00
C ILE A 272 -15.15 7.27 4.51
N GLU A 273 -15.81 7.99 5.42
CA GLU A 273 -16.83 8.98 5.07
C GLU A 273 -16.23 10.12 4.24
N ALA A 274 -15.12 10.69 4.68
CA ALA A 274 -14.40 11.74 3.97
C ALA A 274 -13.99 11.30 2.56
N ALA A 275 -13.42 10.09 2.43
CA ALA A 275 -13.00 9.56 1.15
C ALA A 275 -14.18 9.21 0.23
N ALA A 276 -15.31 8.75 0.78
CA ALA A 276 -16.55 8.52 0.03
C ALA A 276 -17.13 9.84 -0.51
N TRP A 277 -17.17 10.90 0.29
CA TRP A 277 -17.56 12.23 -0.16
C TRP A 277 -16.61 12.79 -1.22
N ALA A 278 -15.30 12.65 -1.02
CA ALA A 278 -14.30 13.06 -2.01
C ALA A 278 -14.47 12.31 -3.33
N ALA A 279 -14.69 11.00 -3.29
CA ALA A 279 -14.98 10.18 -4.47
C ALA A 279 -16.27 10.62 -5.16
N GLY A 280 -17.35 10.85 -4.41
CA GLY A 280 -18.64 11.30 -4.94
C GLY A 280 -18.59 12.67 -5.60
N ILE A 281 -18.06 13.68 -4.88
CA ILE A 281 -17.91 15.06 -5.37
C ILE A 281 -16.92 15.10 -6.53
N GLY A 282 -15.76 14.46 -6.40
CA GLY A 282 -14.76 14.39 -7.45
C GLY A 282 -15.30 13.73 -8.72
N THR A 283 -16.04 12.63 -8.59
CA THR A 283 -16.69 11.96 -9.73
C THR A 283 -17.76 12.85 -10.35
N ALA A 284 -18.57 13.55 -9.56
CA ALA A 284 -19.60 14.46 -10.06
C ALA A 284 -18.99 15.65 -10.83
N LEU A 285 -17.94 16.28 -10.29
CA LEU A 285 -17.22 17.36 -10.96
C LEU A 285 -16.58 16.87 -12.26
N THR A 286 -15.96 15.70 -12.23
CA THR A 286 -15.34 15.07 -13.41
C THR A 286 -16.38 14.71 -14.47
N ALA A 287 -17.50 14.12 -14.06
CA ALA A 287 -18.63 13.82 -14.94
C ALA A 287 -19.18 15.10 -15.59
N LEU A 288 -19.40 16.16 -14.81
CA LEU A 288 -19.86 17.45 -15.31
C LEU A 288 -18.88 18.03 -16.34
N PHE A 289 -17.57 17.98 -16.04
CA PHE A 289 -16.52 18.44 -16.94
C PHE A 289 -16.53 17.67 -18.28
N ILE A 290 -16.54 16.33 -18.25
CA ILE A 290 -16.56 15.51 -19.46
C ILE A 290 -17.85 15.71 -20.25
N ILE A 291 -19.00 15.81 -19.58
CA ILE A 291 -20.29 16.08 -20.23
C ILE A 291 -20.26 17.48 -20.88
N ALA A 292 -19.69 18.48 -20.24
CA ALA A 292 -19.56 19.82 -20.83
C ALA A 292 -18.66 19.80 -22.08
N VAL A 293 -17.51 19.11 -22.02
CA VAL A 293 -16.55 19.06 -23.13
C VAL A 293 -17.00 18.15 -24.28
N TYR A 294 -17.55 16.98 -23.98
CA TYR A 294 -17.88 15.91 -24.94
C TYR A 294 -19.37 15.65 -25.13
N ARG A 295 -20.25 16.39 -24.46
CA ARG A 295 -21.73 16.35 -24.64
C ARG A 295 -22.30 14.94 -24.49
N LEU A 296 -23.01 14.44 -25.51
CA LEU A 296 -23.60 13.10 -25.48
C LEU A 296 -22.54 12.00 -25.31
N MET A 297 -21.37 12.11 -25.96
CA MET A 297 -20.30 11.12 -25.75
C MET A 297 -19.74 11.19 -24.33
N GLY A 298 -19.72 12.39 -23.75
CA GLY A 298 -19.36 12.58 -22.35
C GLY A 298 -20.36 11.92 -21.40
N LEU A 299 -21.66 12.06 -21.65
CA LEU A 299 -22.70 11.39 -20.85
C LEU A 299 -22.57 9.86 -20.90
N LEU A 300 -22.28 9.30 -22.08
CA LEU A 300 -22.07 7.85 -22.23
C LEU A 300 -20.77 7.39 -21.55
N ALA A 301 -19.71 8.21 -21.56
CA ALA A 301 -18.49 7.93 -20.82
C ALA A 301 -18.74 7.98 -19.31
N THR A 302 -19.55 8.90 -18.80
CA THR A 302 -19.97 8.93 -17.39
C THR A 302 -20.77 7.68 -17.02
N ALA A 303 -21.67 7.20 -17.89
CA ALA A 303 -22.37 5.94 -17.65
C ALA A 303 -21.39 4.74 -17.62
N ALA A 304 -20.39 4.72 -18.51
CA ALA A 304 -19.34 3.71 -18.47
C ALA A 304 -18.44 3.84 -17.22
N LEU A 305 -18.23 5.05 -16.69
CA LEU A 305 -17.51 5.27 -15.44
C LEU A 305 -18.26 4.71 -14.23
N ALA A 306 -19.60 4.78 -14.20
CA ALA A 306 -20.39 4.11 -13.18
C ALA A 306 -20.25 2.58 -13.26
N CYS A 307 -20.27 2.00 -14.47
CA CYS A 307 -19.98 0.58 -14.66
C CYS A 307 -18.55 0.23 -14.25
N TYR A 308 -17.58 1.11 -14.49
CA TYR A 308 -16.19 0.94 -14.05
C TYR A 308 -16.11 0.81 -12.53
N ALA A 309 -16.77 1.68 -11.77
CA ALA A 309 -16.76 1.61 -10.31
C ALA A 309 -17.28 0.25 -9.82
N LEU A 310 -18.38 -0.25 -10.41
CA LEU A 310 -18.91 -1.59 -10.12
C LEU A 310 -17.91 -2.71 -10.46
N VAL A 311 -17.32 -2.67 -11.65
CA VAL A 311 -16.34 -3.69 -12.10
C VAL A 311 -15.11 -3.69 -11.21
N SER A 312 -14.58 -2.51 -10.87
CA SER A 312 -13.41 -2.36 -10.01
C SER A 312 -13.70 -2.83 -8.59
N TYR A 313 -14.85 -2.48 -8.01
CA TYR A 313 -15.29 -2.97 -6.71
C TYR A 313 -15.43 -4.50 -6.69
N ALA A 314 -16.11 -5.06 -7.69
CA ALA A 314 -16.29 -6.50 -7.82
C ALA A 314 -14.95 -7.24 -7.98
N ALA A 315 -14.00 -6.69 -8.74
CA ALA A 315 -12.68 -7.28 -8.89
C ALA A 315 -11.89 -7.29 -7.58
N LEU A 316 -11.96 -6.22 -6.77
CA LEU A 316 -11.35 -6.19 -5.45
C LEU A 316 -11.97 -7.22 -4.50
N ALA A 317 -13.30 -7.32 -4.49
CA ALA A 317 -14.03 -8.30 -3.71
C ALA A 317 -13.67 -9.74 -4.11
N ALA A 318 -13.65 -10.03 -5.42
CA ALA A 318 -13.32 -11.36 -5.96
C ALA A 318 -11.90 -11.81 -5.63
N LEU A 319 -10.95 -10.88 -5.57
CA LEU A 319 -9.56 -11.16 -5.21
C LEU A 319 -9.37 -11.34 -3.69
N GLY A 320 -10.39 -11.07 -2.88
CA GLY A 320 -10.26 -11.02 -1.42
C GLY A 320 -9.27 -9.94 -0.97
N ALA A 321 -9.09 -8.90 -1.77
CA ALA A 321 -8.14 -7.82 -1.48
C ALA A 321 -8.60 -7.01 -0.28
N THR A 322 -7.68 -6.73 0.64
CA THR A 322 -7.94 -5.84 1.79
C THR A 322 -7.89 -4.39 1.32
N LEU A 323 -8.99 -3.66 1.53
CA LEU A 323 -9.08 -2.23 1.24
C LEU A 323 -8.52 -1.44 2.42
N THR A 324 -7.41 -0.74 2.19
CA THR A 324 -6.74 0.15 3.15
C THR A 324 -7.04 1.62 2.84
N LEU A 325 -6.65 2.57 3.70
CA LEU A 325 -6.72 4.02 3.44
C LEU A 325 -5.96 4.40 2.17
N PRO A 326 -4.66 4.06 2.02
CA PRO A 326 -3.98 4.24 0.73
C PRO A 326 -4.68 3.49 -0.40
N GLY A 327 -5.17 2.27 -0.18
CA GLY A 327 -5.95 1.53 -1.18
C GLY A 327 -7.20 2.27 -1.66
N LEU A 328 -7.91 2.93 -0.76
CA LEU A 328 -9.06 3.77 -1.06
C LEU A 328 -8.62 4.96 -1.92
N ALA A 329 -7.51 5.63 -1.56
CA ALA A 329 -6.93 6.70 -2.37
C ALA A 329 -6.56 6.23 -3.79
N GLY A 330 -6.02 5.01 -3.92
CA GLY A 330 -5.73 4.38 -5.21
C GLY A 330 -6.98 4.11 -6.02
N PHE A 331 -8.05 3.63 -5.38
CA PHE A 331 -9.35 3.46 -6.02
C PHE A 331 -9.92 4.80 -6.50
N VAL A 332 -9.90 5.84 -5.66
CA VAL A 332 -10.34 7.20 -6.00
C VAL A 332 -9.54 7.78 -7.17
N LEU A 333 -8.21 7.68 -7.14
CA LEU A 333 -7.34 8.10 -8.23
C LEU A 333 -7.66 7.34 -9.53
N ALA A 334 -7.91 6.04 -9.44
CA ALA A 334 -8.24 5.22 -10.59
C ALA A 334 -9.56 5.63 -11.26
N ILE A 335 -10.53 6.20 -10.53
CA ILE A 335 -11.72 6.84 -11.13
C ILE A 335 -11.29 7.99 -12.06
N GLY A 336 -10.37 8.85 -11.61
CA GLY A 336 -9.87 9.97 -12.41
C GLY A 336 -9.12 9.51 -13.66
N MET A 337 -8.30 8.47 -13.51
CA MET A 337 -7.60 7.85 -14.64
C MET A 337 -8.54 7.09 -15.59
N ALA A 338 -9.66 6.55 -15.11
CA ALA A 338 -10.58 5.80 -15.96
C ALA A 338 -11.27 6.64 -17.04
N VAL A 339 -11.28 7.96 -16.84
CA VAL A 339 -11.73 8.92 -17.83
C VAL A 339 -10.72 9.11 -18.97
N ASP A 340 -9.42 8.96 -18.69
CA ASP A 340 -8.34 9.24 -19.64
C ASP A 340 -8.57 8.48 -20.95
N ALA A 341 -8.71 7.16 -20.89
CA ALA A 341 -8.90 6.33 -22.07
C ALA A 341 -10.11 6.77 -22.93
N ASN A 342 -11.21 7.23 -22.31
CA ASN A 342 -12.36 7.77 -23.03
C ASN A 342 -12.01 9.10 -23.72
N VAL A 343 -11.33 10.01 -23.02
CA VAL A 343 -10.81 11.28 -23.57
C VAL A 343 -9.88 11.02 -24.76
N LEU A 344 -8.97 10.05 -24.67
CA LEU A 344 -8.05 9.67 -25.75
C LEU A 344 -8.79 9.23 -27.02
N VAL A 345 -9.78 8.36 -26.85
CA VAL A 345 -10.63 7.90 -27.96
C VAL A 345 -11.39 9.07 -28.58
N PHE A 346 -11.98 9.95 -27.75
CA PHE A 346 -12.79 11.05 -28.24
C PHE A 346 -11.96 12.12 -28.95
N GLU A 347 -10.79 12.46 -28.44
CA GLU A 347 -9.86 13.38 -29.13
C GLU A 347 -9.37 12.79 -30.44
N ARG A 348 -9.01 11.50 -30.48
CA ARG A 348 -8.64 10.85 -31.75
C ARG A 348 -9.82 10.78 -32.72
N THR A 349 -11.03 10.59 -32.22
CA THR A 349 -12.26 10.61 -33.02
C THR A 349 -12.50 11.99 -33.62
N ARG A 350 -12.30 13.08 -32.86
CA ARG A 350 -12.40 14.45 -33.36
C ARG A 350 -11.39 14.72 -34.48
N GLU A 351 -10.17 14.21 -34.35
CA GLU A 351 -9.14 14.30 -35.40
C GLU A 351 -9.55 13.57 -36.68
N GLU A 352 -9.98 12.32 -36.55
CA GLU A 352 -10.43 11.51 -37.69
C GLU A 352 -11.66 12.11 -38.38
N TYR A 353 -12.56 12.74 -37.61
CA TYR A 353 -13.70 13.45 -38.16
C TYR A 353 -13.27 14.67 -38.98
N ALA A 354 -12.34 15.47 -38.46
CA ALA A 354 -11.87 16.69 -39.12
C ALA A 354 -10.97 16.44 -40.34
N ALA A 355 -10.23 15.32 -40.35
CA ALA A 355 -9.35 14.96 -41.46
C ALA A 355 -10.10 14.41 -42.69
N ARG A 356 -11.36 13.99 -42.55
CA ARG A 356 -12.13 13.36 -43.63
C ARG A 356 -12.99 14.38 -44.39
N SER A 357 -13.12 14.19 -45.70
CA SER A 357 -13.96 15.05 -46.56
C SER A 357 -15.47 14.83 -46.39
N ARG A 358 -15.90 13.61 -46.03
CA ARG A 358 -17.31 13.26 -45.73
C ARG A 358 -17.41 12.44 -44.44
N PRO A 359 -17.15 13.06 -43.28
CA PRO A 359 -17.10 12.33 -42.03
C PRO A 359 -18.49 11.96 -41.52
N THR A 360 -18.66 10.72 -41.06
CA THR A 360 -19.83 10.29 -40.29
C THR A 360 -19.39 10.01 -38.84
N PRO A 361 -20.23 10.31 -37.82
CA PRO A 361 -19.88 10.03 -36.43
C PRO A 361 -19.46 8.57 -36.21
N ARG A 362 -20.15 7.62 -36.85
CA ARG A 362 -19.83 6.19 -36.78
C ARG A 362 -18.45 5.85 -37.36
N SER A 363 -18.12 6.36 -38.54
CA SER A 363 -16.84 6.05 -39.19
C SER A 363 -15.65 6.67 -38.46
N ALA A 364 -15.81 7.91 -37.99
CA ALA A 364 -14.82 8.59 -37.17
C ALA A 364 -14.62 7.87 -35.83
N LEU A 365 -15.70 7.45 -35.15
CA LEU A 365 -15.61 6.74 -33.87
C LEU A 365 -14.89 5.39 -34.02
N THR A 366 -15.22 4.63 -35.08
CA THR A 366 -14.57 3.34 -35.35
C THR A 366 -13.06 3.50 -35.59
N ALA A 367 -12.68 4.56 -36.32
CA ALA A 367 -11.28 4.89 -36.57
C ALA A 367 -10.58 5.41 -35.30
N GLY A 368 -11.26 6.23 -34.51
CA GLY A 368 -10.78 6.75 -33.22
C GLY A 368 -10.44 5.63 -32.24
N PHE A 369 -11.36 4.69 -32.01
CA PHE A 369 -11.08 3.52 -31.16
C PHE A 369 -9.90 2.70 -31.68
N ARG A 370 -9.79 2.47 -33.00
CA ARG A 370 -8.68 1.71 -33.57
C ARG A 370 -7.34 2.44 -33.40
N GLY A 371 -7.32 3.75 -33.62
CA GLY A 371 -6.12 4.58 -33.54
C GLY A 371 -5.69 4.91 -32.12
N ALA A 372 -6.58 4.84 -31.14
CA ALA A 372 -6.26 5.12 -29.74
C ALA A 372 -5.75 3.89 -28.96
N LEU A 373 -5.95 2.66 -29.45
CA LEU A 373 -5.60 1.43 -28.73
C LEU A 373 -4.14 1.36 -28.29
N SER A 374 -3.20 1.70 -29.18
CA SER A 374 -1.77 1.68 -28.84
C SER A 374 -1.43 2.72 -27.78
N ALA A 375 -1.97 3.94 -27.90
CA ALA A 375 -1.73 5.00 -26.94
C ALA A 375 -2.34 4.70 -25.55
N ILE A 376 -3.51 4.05 -25.51
CA ILE A 376 -4.15 3.61 -24.26
C ILE A 376 -3.32 2.48 -23.61
N ALA A 377 -2.88 1.50 -24.40
CA ALA A 377 -2.04 0.42 -23.90
C ALA A 377 -0.70 0.95 -23.37
N ASP A 378 -0.05 1.84 -24.11
CA ASP A 378 1.22 2.45 -23.72
C ASP A 378 1.10 3.19 -22.38
N SER A 379 0.07 4.04 -22.23
CA SER A 379 -0.22 4.74 -20.97
C SER A 379 -0.39 3.77 -19.80
N ASN A 380 -1.29 2.79 -19.94
CA ASN A 380 -1.64 1.90 -18.84
C ASN A 380 -0.54 0.90 -18.47
N ILE A 381 0.32 0.49 -19.42
CA ILE A 381 1.48 -0.38 -19.12
C ILE A 381 2.41 0.29 -18.12
N THR A 382 2.68 1.60 -18.27
CA THR A 382 3.58 2.32 -17.35
C THR A 382 3.00 2.38 -15.93
N THR A 383 1.70 2.60 -15.79
CA THR A 383 1.00 2.58 -14.49
C THR A 383 0.96 1.18 -13.89
N LEU A 384 0.76 0.14 -14.70
CA LEU A 384 0.81 -1.26 -14.25
C LEU A 384 2.20 -1.68 -13.78
N ILE A 385 3.27 -1.19 -14.41
CA ILE A 385 4.64 -1.40 -13.94
C ILE A 385 4.80 -0.78 -12.54
N ALA A 386 4.35 0.46 -12.33
CA ALA A 386 4.42 1.10 -11.01
C ALA A 386 3.61 0.31 -9.96
N ALA A 387 2.39 -0.10 -10.30
CA ALA A 387 1.53 -0.90 -9.43
C ALA A 387 2.14 -2.26 -9.06
N ALA A 388 2.78 -2.95 -10.02
CA ALA A 388 3.47 -4.22 -9.79
C ALA A 388 4.69 -4.06 -8.87
N LEU A 389 5.44 -2.97 -9.02
CA LEU A 389 6.59 -2.67 -8.16
C LEU A 389 6.16 -2.31 -6.73
N LEU A 390 5.09 -1.54 -6.58
CA LEU A 390 4.45 -1.29 -5.29
C LEU A 390 4.02 -2.61 -4.64
N PHE A 391 3.36 -3.49 -5.39
CA PHE A 391 2.93 -4.78 -4.86
C PHE A 391 4.10 -5.70 -4.44
N ALA A 392 5.23 -5.63 -5.14
CA ALA A 392 6.39 -6.49 -4.91
C ALA A 392 7.31 -5.99 -3.79
N PHE A 393 7.50 -4.67 -3.67
CA PHE A 393 8.52 -4.07 -2.81
C PHE A 393 7.98 -3.16 -1.70
N ALA A 394 6.72 -2.73 -1.77
CA ALA A 394 6.12 -1.94 -0.69
C ALA A 394 5.59 -2.85 0.43
N SER A 395 5.56 -2.31 1.64
CA SER A 395 5.04 -2.98 2.83
C SER A 395 3.65 -2.47 3.21
N GLY A 396 2.97 -3.25 4.07
CA GLY A 396 1.77 -2.80 4.78
C GLY A 396 0.68 -2.17 3.89
N PRO A 397 0.13 -1.01 4.29
CA PRO A 397 -0.95 -0.33 3.56
C PRO A 397 -0.60 0.07 2.11
N VAL A 398 0.67 0.37 1.83
CA VAL A 398 1.15 0.80 0.50
C VAL A 398 1.11 -0.34 -0.52
N ARG A 399 1.30 -1.58 -0.07
CA ARG A 399 1.13 -2.76 -0.92
C ARG A 399 -0.32 -2.89 -1.42
N GLY A 400 -1.29 -2.59 -0.55
CA GLY A 400 -2.72 -2.55 -0.87
C GLY A 400 -3.05 -1.48 -1.93
N PHE A 401 -2.42 -0.31 -1.84
CA PHE A 401 -2.50 0.72 -2.89
C PHE A 401 -2.08 0.18 -4.28
N GLY A 402 -0.97 -0.56 -4.36
CA GLY A 402 -0.55 -1.20 -5.63
C GLY A 402 -1.62 -2.12 -6.24
N ILE A 403 -2.31 -2.92 -5.43
CA ILE A 403 -3.39 -3.81 -5.90
C ILE A 403 -4.57 -2.99 -6.43
N THR A 404 -5.02 -2.00 -5.66
CA THR A 404 -6.16 -1.15 -6.06
C THR A 404 -5.88 -0.36 -7.34
N LEU A 405 -4.66 0.16 -7.49
CA LEU A 405 -4.19 0.84 -8.68
C LEU A 405 -4.18 -0.09 -9.90
N ALA A 406 -3.63 -1.31 -9.75
CA ALA A 406 -3.59 -2.29 -10.84
C ALA A 406 -5.00 -2.71 -11.30
N VAL A 407 -5.87 -3.04 -10.34
CA VAL A 407 -7.28 -3.41 -10.61
C VAL A 407 -8.02 -2.25 -11.27
N GLY A 408 -7.83 -1.02 -10.77
CA GLY A 408 -8.43 0.18 -11.34
C GLY A 408 -7.99 0.43 -12.77
N VAL A 409 -6.69 0.33 -13.08
CA VAL A 409 -6.19 0.48 -14.45
C VAL A 409 -6.80 -0.59 -15.38
N LEU A 410 -6.82 -1.86 -14.98
CA LEU A 410 -7.40 -2.94 -15.79
C LEU A 410 -8.91 -2.80 -16.00
N ALA A 411 -9.65 -2.49 -14.93
CA ALA A 411 -11.10 -2.26 -15.00
C ALA A 411 -11.41 -1.04 -15.88
N SER A 412 -10.58 0.00 -15.84
CA SER A 412 -10.75 1.18 -16.70
C SER A 412 -10.57 0.86 -18.18
N MET A 413 -9.62 -0.03 -18.52
CA MET A 413 -9.44 -0.49 -19.89
C MET A 413 -10.67 -1.25 -20.39
N VAL A 414 -11.24 -2.13 -19.55
CA VAL A 414 -12.48 -2.84 -19.88
C VAL A 414 -13.63 -1.85 -20.08
N SER A 415 -13.79 -0.88 -19.18
CA SER A 415 -14.82 0.15 -19.29
C SER A 415 -14.68 0.98 -20.57
N ALA A 416 -13.49 1.50 -20.87
CA ALA A 416 -13.28 2.33 -22.05
C ALA A 416 -13.35 1.55 -23.38
N LEU A 417 -12.69 0.38 -23.46
CA LEU A 417 -12.55 -0.36 -24.72
C LEU A 417 -13.74 -1.25 -25.05
N VAL A 418 -14.51 -1.66 -24.04
CA VAL A 418 -15.69 -2.52 -24.21
C VAL A 418 -16.98 -1.75 -23.95
N ILE A 419 -17.19 -1.23 -22.74
CA ILE A 419 -18.49 -0.69 -22.32
C ILE A 419 -18.79 0.64 -23.03
N SER A 420 -17.90 1.63 -22.86
CA SER A 420 -17.99 2.94 -23.51
C SER A 420 -18.05 2.79 -25.04
N ARG A 421 -17.28 1.86 -25.61
CA ARG A 421 -17.33 1.54 -27.04
C ARG A 421 -18.70 1.06 -27.50
N VAL A 422 -19.32 0.12 -26.78
CA VAL A 422 -20.66 -0.38 -27.12
C VAL A 422 -21.68 0.75 -27.05
N LEU A 423 -21.65 1.56 -25.98
CA LEU A 423 -22.56 2.69 -25.78
C LEU A 423 -22.39 3.75 -26.88
N ALA A 424 -21.15 4.12 -27.19
CA ALA A 424 -20.83 5.12 -28.20
C ALA A 424 -21.17 4.66 -29.61
N GLU A 425 -20.84 3.41 -29.99
CA GLU A 425 -21.20 2.85 -31.30
C GLU A 425 -22.73 2.75 -31.45
N TYR A 426 -23.44 2.35 -30.39
CA TYR A 426 -24.90 2.31 -30.37
C TYR A 426 -25.53 3.69 -30.58
N ALA A 427 -25.07 4.71 -29.84
CA ALA A 427 -25.57 6.07 -29.97
C ALA A 427 -25.24 6.68 -31.35
N ALA A 428 -24.02 6.46 -31.86
CA ALA A 428 -23.59 6.96 -33.17
C ALA A 428 -24.38 6.35 -34.34
N ASN A 429 -24.99 5.18 -34.14
CA ASN A 429 -25.84 4.51 -35.13
C ASN A 429 -27.29 5.02 -35.14
N ARG A 430 -27.71 5.84 -34.18
CA ARG A 430 -29.08 6.34 -34.14
C ARG A 430 -29.33 7.41 -35.22
N PRO A 431 -30.49 7.38 -35.91
CA PRO A 431 -30.79 8.32 -36.99
C PRO A 431 -30.84 9.78 -36.51
N ALA A 432 -31.22 10.02 -35.25
CA ALA A 432 -31.19 11.36 -34.64
C ALA A 432 -29.77 11.94 -34.57
N VAL A 433 -28.78 11.10 -34.24
CA VAL A 433 -27.35 11.48 -34.15
C VAL A 433 -26.76 11.69 -35.54
N PHE A 434 -27.15 10.86 -36.51
CA PHE A 434 -26.75 11.03 -37.91
C PHE A 434 -27.24 12.38 -38.47
N ARG A 435 -28.47 12.79 -38.15
CA ARG A 435 -29.04 14.09 -38.59
C ARG A 435 -28.45 15.29 -37.86
N ARG A 436 -28.03 15.14 -36.60
CA ARG A 436 -27.46 16.22 -35.77
C ARG A 436 -26.11 15.82 -35.17
N PRO A 437 -25.04 15.71 -35.98
CA PRO A 437 -23.75 15.19 -35.53
C PRO A 437 -23.11 16.04 -34.43
N ARG A 438 -23.40 17.34 -34.35
CA ARG A 438 -22.88 18.24 -33.30
C ARG A 438 -23.34 17.90 -31.88
N VAL A 439 -24.45 17.17 -31.72
CA VAL A 439 -24.94 16.72 -30.39
C VAL A 439 -23.96 15.73 -29.74
N THR A 440 -23.20 15.00 -30.56
CA THR A 440 -22.22 14.03 -30.08
C THR A 440 -21.02 14.64 -29.38
N GLY A 441 -20.72 15.93 -29.60
CA GLY A 441 -19.50 16.56 -29.11
C GLY A 441 -18.20 16.13 -29.81
N ILE A 442 -18.22 15.08 -30.64
CA ILE A 442 -17.04 14.56 -31.37
C ILE A 442 -16.99 15.00 -32.84
N ALA A 443 -18.07 15.60 -33.36
CA ALA A 443 -18.15 16.09 -34.74
C ALA A 443 -17.50 17.48 -34.96
N SER A 444 -16.53 17.84 -34.11
CA SER A 444 -15.75 19.09 -34.19
C SER A 444 -14.44 18.91 -33.45
N THR A 445 -13.39 19.62 -33.88
CA THR A 445 -12.07 19.69 -33.23
C THR A 445 -12.07 20.33 -31.84
N GLY A 446 -13.18 20.97 -31.45
CA GLY A 446 -13.34 21.64 -30.16
C GLY A 446 -12.84 23.09 -30.18
N TRP A 447 -13.50 23.96 -29.41
CA TRP A 447 -13.21 25.40 -29.43
C TRP A 447 -11.78 25.74 -29.00
N VAL A 448 -11.25 25.05 -27.98
CA VAL A 448 -9.91 25.26 -27.44
C VAL A 448 -8.85 24.97 -28.50
N ARG A 449 -8.90 23.78 -29.10
CA ARG A 449 -7.97 23.35 -30.16
C ARG A 449 -8.01 24.29 -31.37
N ASP A 450 -9.21 24.66 -31.81
CA ASP A 450 -9.38 25.59 -32.93
C ASP A 450 -8.78 26.96 -32.64
N ARG A 451 -8.95 27.47 -31.41
CA ARG A 451 -8.37 28.76 -31.01
C ARG A 451 -6.83 28.68 -30.94
N LEU A 452 -6.28 27.60 -30.38
CA LEU A 452 -4.84 27.37 -30.31
C LEU A 452 -4.22 27.24 -31.71
N LEU A 453 -4.82 26.44 -32.59
CA LEU A 453 -4.33 26.23 -33.95
C LEU A 453 -4.48 27.47 -34.84
N ARG A 454 -5.53 28.29 -34.63
CA ARG A 454 -5.66 29.58 -35.34
C ARG A 454 -4.65 30.62 -34.86
N ARG A 455 -4.35 30.66 -33.56
CA ARG A 455 -3.36 31.59 -33.01
C ARG A 455 -1.93 31.17 -33.31
N ASP A 456 -1.69 29.86 -33.48
CA ASP A 456 -0.40 29.21 -33.74
C ASP A 456 0.78 29.82 -32.96
N PRO A 457 0.72 29.86 -31.62
CA PRO A 457 1.82 30.40 -30.83
C PRO A 457 3.06 29.52 -31.01
N PHE A 458 4.18 30.12 -31.40
CA PHE A 458 5.42 29.39 -31.61
C PHE A 458 6.25 29.27 -30.32
N LEU A 459 5.79 28.40 -29.41
CA LEU A 459 6.41 28.12 -28.11
C LEU A 459 7.85 27.62 -28.25
N MET A 460 8.10 26.74 -29.23
CA MET A 460 9.42 26.12 -29.48
C MET A 460 10.38 27.01 -30.29
N ARG A 461 10.15 28.32 -30.36
CA ARG A 461 11.07 29.26 -31.03
C ARG A 461 12.43 29.34 -30.34
N ARG A 462 12.45 29.24 -29.01
CA ARG A 462 13.65 29.35 -28.15
C ARG A 462 13.65 28.25 -27.09
N PRO A 463 13.84 26.97 -27.47
CA PRO A 463 13.74 25.83 -26.55
C PRO A 463 14.69 25.95 -25.34
N ARG A 464 15.89 26.51 -25.54
CA ARG A 464 16.87 26.76 -24.46
C ARG A 464 16.35 27.64 -23.33
N ARG A 465 15.43 28.58 -23.60
CA ARG A 465 14.85 29.43 -22.55
C ARG A 465 13.89 28.66 -21.66
N TRP A 466 13.13 27.74 -22.23
CA TRP A 466 12.25 26.86 -21.48
C TRP A 466 13.06 25.87 -20.64
N LEU A 467 14.16 25.32 -21.18
CA LEU A 467 15.08 24.50 -20.39
C LEU A 467 15.71 25.28 -19.24
N ALA A 468 16.12 26.54 -19.45
CA ALA A 468 16.66 27.38 -18.38
C ALA A 468 15.61 27.69 -17.30
N ALA A 469 14.37 27.98 -17.69
CA ALA A 469 13.27 28.22 -16.75
C ALA A 469 12.91 26.95 -15.94
N SER A 470 12.85 25.80 -16.61
CA SER A 470 12.62 24.49 -16.01
C SER A 470 13.75 24.12 -15.03
N ALA A 471 15.01 24.32 -15.41
CA ALA A 471 16.15 24.12 -14.54
C ALA A 471 16.11 25.06 -13.32
N ALA A 472 15.74 26.33 -13.49
CA ALA A 472 15.59 27.27 -12.38
C ALA A 472 14.47 26.84 -11.40
N LEU A 473 13.36 26.33 -11.92
CA LEU A 473 12.26 25.80 -11.10
C LEU A 473 12.70 24.56 -10.32
N ALA A 474 13.39 23.61 -10.97
CA ALA A 474 13.93 22.44 -10.29
C ALA A 474 14.97 22.81 -9.22
N LEU A 475 15.83 23.79 -9.48
CA LEU A 475 16.79 24.31 -8.48
C LEU A 475 16.08 24.99 -7.31
N MET A 476 15.02 25.74 -7.56
CA MET A 476 14.19 26.36 -6.51
C MET A 476 13.52 25.29 -5.64
N ALA A 477 12.96 24.24 -6.24
CA ALA A 477 12.42 23.12 -5.49
C ALA A 477 13.51 22.38 -4.69
N ALA A 478 14.65 22.06 -5.33
CA ALA A 478 15.78 21.39 -4.70
C ALA A 478 16.40 22.22 -3.55
N SER A 479 16.30 23.55 -3.59
CA SER A 479 16.75 24.41 -2.49
C SER A 479 15.98 24.16 -1.19
N GLY A 480 14.73 23.71 -1.26
CA GLY A 480 13.96 23.30 -0.08
C GLY A 480 14.63 22.12 0.63
N ILE A 481 15.13 21.15 -0.13
CA ILE A 481 15.85 19.98 0.37
C ILE A 481 17.13 20.41 1.10
N LEU A 482 17.87 21.37 0.54
CA LEU A 482 19.14 21.84 1.11
C LEU A 482 18.96 22.74 2.34
N VAL A 483 17.93 23.60 2.34
CA VAL A 483 17.73 24.61 3.38
C VAL A 483 16.94 24.07 4.57
N ARG A 484 15.88 23.29 4.34
CA ARG A 484 15.03 22.74 5.41
C ARG A 484 15.34 21.29 5.76
N GLY A 485 15.94 20.53 4.84
CA GLY A 485 16.09 19.09 4.99
C GLY A 485 14.82 18.34 4.59
N LEU A 486 14.88 17.00 4.68
CA LEU A 486 13.75 16.10 4.46
C LEU A 486 13.25 15.59 5.80
N ASP A 487 11.95 15.75 6.08
CA ASP A 487 11.30 15.16 7.24
C ASP A 487 10.92 13.72 6.90
N PHE A 488 11.77 12.75 7.24
CA PHE A 488 11.48 11.34 6.98
C PHE A 488 10.52 10.78 8.03
N GLY A 489 9.50 10.05 7.58
CA GLY A 489 8.59 9.30 8.45
C GLY A 489 9.32 8.20 9.22
N ILE A 490 8.68 7.73 10.31
CA ILE A 490 9.24 6.67 11.19
C ILE A 490 9.54 5.36 10.45
N GLU A 491 8.90 5.12 9.31
CA GLU A 491 9.15 3.96 8.45
C GLU A 491 10.57 3.94 7.87
N PHE A 492 11.24 5.09 7.78
CA PHE A 492 12.59 5.21 7.26
C PHE A 492 13.62 5.57 8.33
N THR A 493 13.20 6.20 9.43
CA THR A 493 14.09 6.56 10.54
C THR A 493 14.11 5.51 11.65
N GLY A 494 13.07 4.68 11.75
CA GLY A 494 12.78 3.91 12.95
C GLY A 494 12.28 4.78 14.11
N GLY A 495 11.75 4.15 15.15
CA GLY A 495 11.25 4.82 16.35
C GLY A 495 9.74 4.65 16.54
N ARG A 496 9.15 5.51 17.36
CA ARG A 496 7.72 5.49 17.68
C ARG A 496 7.07 6.82 17.35
N LEU A 497 5.89 6.78 16.74
CA LEU A 497 5.01 7.91 16.51
C LEU A 497 3.71 7.67 17.26
N ILE A 498 3.34 8.61 18.12
CA ILE A 498 2.08 8.59 18.84
C ILE A 498 1.30 9.84 18.48
N GLU A 499 0.03 9.67 18.14
CA GLU A 499 -0.90 10.73 17.84
C GLU A 499 -1.98 10.80 18.92
N TYR A 500 -2.10 11.98 19.52
CA TYR A 500 -3.06 12.27 20.58
C TYR A 500 -4.10 13.25 20.08
N ALA A 501 -5.35 13.06 20.48
CA ALA A 501 -6.37 14.10 20.49
C ALA A 501 -6.53 14.59 21.93
N THR A 502 -6.31 15.87 22.16
CA THR A 502 -6.44 16.51 23.47
C THR A 502 -7.76 17.26 23.58
N SER A 503 -8.26 17.45 24.80
CA SER A 503 -9.44 18.28 25.05
C SER A 503 -9.19 19.78 24.79
N THR A 504 -7.95 20.24 24.94
CA THR A 504 -7.52 21.62 24.71
C THR A 504 -6.32 21.65 23.76
N SER A 505 -6.23 22.66 22.90
CA SER A 505 -5.09 22.82 21.98
C SER A 505 -3.78 22.99 22.76
N VAL A 506 -2.82 22.10 22.55
CA VAL A 506 -1.51 22.14 23.21
C VAL A 506 -0.48 22.74 22.25
N ASP A 507 0.24 23.76 22.70
CA ASP A 507 1.37 24.30 21.93
C ASP A 507 2.49 23.26 21.79
N PRO A 508 2.95 22.95 20.55
CA PRO A 508 4.01 21.97 20.33
C PRO A 508 5.34 22.29 21.02
N GLY A 509 5.67 23.57 21.18
CA GLY A 509 6.90 24.01 21.87
C GLY A 509 6.84 23.72 23.37
N ARG A 510 5.68 24.00 24.00
CA ARG A 510 5.43 23.67 25.40
C ARG A 510 5.45 22.17 25.63
N ALA A 511 4.81 21.39 24.77
CA ALA A 511 4.83 19.93 24.84
C ALA A 511 6.25 19.37 24.68
N ARG A 512 7.05 19.89 23.74
CA ARG A 512 8.45 19.48 23.56
C ARG A 512 9.30 19.76 24.79
N THR A 513 9.07 20.90 25.46
CA THR A 513 9.80 21.27 26.68
C THR A 513 9.45 20.30 27.81
N ALA A 514 8.16 20.02 28.03
CA ALA A 514 7.73 19.07 29.05
C ALA A 514 8.25 17.64 28.80
N LEU A 515 8.26 17.18 27.55
CA LEU A 515 8.85 15.89 27.20
C LEU A 515 10.36 15.86 27.40
N THR A 516 11.06 16.98 27.17
CA THR A 516 12.49 17.10 27.48
C THR A 516 12.74 16.94 28.98
N ASP A 517 11.93 17.61 29.81
CA ASP A 517 12.01 17.52 31.28
C ASP A 517 11.66 16.11 31.78
N ALA A 518 10.77 15.39 31.08
CA ALA A 518 10.41 14.00 31.36
C ALA A 518 11.44 12.96 30.85
N GLY A 519 12.57 13.40 30.28
CA GLY A 519 13.66 12.52 29.84
C GLY A 519 13.68 12.18 28.34
N PHE A 520 12.86 12.85 27.52
CA PHE A 520 12.77 12.65 26.07
C PHE A 520 13.24 13.88 25.26
N PRO A 521 14.52 14.30 25.36
CA PRO A 521 15.03 15.54 24.76
C PRO A 521 15.04 15.54 23.23
N ARG A 522 14.94 14.38 22.58
CA ARG A 522 14.91 14.24 21.11
C ARG A 522 13.49 14.07 20.55
N ALA A 523 12.46 14.20 21.37
CA ALA A 523 11.08 14.08 20.90
C ALA A 523 10.72 15.25 19.97
N VAL A 524 10.30 14.92 18.75
CA VAL A 524 9.75 15.86 17.79
C VAL A 524 8.24 15.91 18.01
N VAL A 525 7.76 17.10 18.38
CA VAL A 525 6.33 17.37 18.57
C VAL A 525 5.83 18.29 17.46
N GLN A 526 4.71 17.94 16.85
CA GLN A 526 4.01 18.71 15.82
C GLN A 526 2.51 18.74 16.12
N SER A 527 1.81 19.80 15.71
CA SER A 527 0.35 19.88 15.77
C SER A 527 -0.28 19.07 14.63
N SER A 528 -1.38 18.37 14.89
CA SER A 528 -2.22 17.65 13.93
C SER A 528 -3.63 18.23 14.03
N GLY A 529 -4.07 19.03 13.06
CA GLY A 529 -5.32 19.81 13.20
C GLY A 529 -5.35 20.78 14.40
N ASP A 530 -6.55 21.07 14.92
CA ASP A 530 -6.78 22.07 15.97
C ASP A 530 -6.42 21.58 17.39
N THR A 531 -6.72 20.32 17.70
CA THR A 531 -6.50 19.71 19.04
C THR A 531 -5.71 18.41 18.98
N GLY A 532 -5.17 18.05 17.82
CA GLY A 532 -4.29 16.89 17.70
C GLY A 532 -2.83 17.26 17.91
N LEU A 533 -2.08 16.32 18.45
CA LEU A 533 -0.65 16.45 18.69
C LEU A 533 0.03 15.14 18.28
N THR A 534 1.07 15.23 17.46
CA THR A 534 1.92 14.09 17.13
C THR A 534 3.24 14.21 17.87
N VAL A 535 3.65 13.10 18.49
CA VAL A 535 4.91 12.95 19.20
C VAL A 535 5.70 11.84 18.52
N ARG A 536 6.88 12.18 17.99
CA ARG A 536 7.80 11.24 17.36
C ARG A 536 9.11 11.19 18.14
N ALA A 537 9.57 10.00 18.48
CA ALA A 537 10.86 9.82 19.16
C ALA A 537 11.57 8.54 18.73
N GLU A 538 12.90 8.62 18.72
CA GLU A 538 13.76 7.45 18.53
C GLU A 538 13.78 6.63 19.84
N ASN A 539 13.60 5.31 19.75
CA ASN A 539 13.71 4.35 20.85
C ASN A 539 12.70 4.52 22.02
N LEU A 540 11.44 4.82 21.73
CA LEU A 540 10.41 4.85 22.78
C LEU A 540 9.89 3.43 23.07
N THR A 541 10.15 2.90 24.26
CA THR A 541 9.60 1.60 24.68
C THR A 541 8.12 1.69 25.08
N ASN A 542 7.47 0.55 25.32
CA ASN A 542 6.09 0.52 25.86
C ASN A 542 6.00 1.11 27.28
N ALA A 543 7.09 1.11 28.06
CA ALA A 543 7.11 1.76 29.37
C ALA A 543 7.25 3.28 29.23
N ASP A 544 8.08 3.72 28.29
CA ASP A 544 8.28 5.14 28.01
C ASP A 544 7.02 5.80 27.46
N GLU A 545 6.25 5.07 26.63
CA GLU A 545 4.98 5.57 26.07
C GLU A 545 3.95 5.95 27.14
N ALA A 546 3.86 5.20 28.24
CA ALA A 546 2.97 5.56 29.35
C ALA A 546 3.37 6.92 29.96
N THR A 547 4.69 7.13 30.13
CA THR A 547 5.26 8.38 30.66
C THR A 547 5.01 9.56 29.71
N VAL A 548 5.17 9.35 28.40
CA VAL A 548 4.86 10.35 27.37
C VAL A 548 3.38 10.70 27.39
N THR A 549 2.51 9.69 27.41
CA THR A 549 1.05 9.91 27.44
C THR A 549 0.65 10.72 28.66
N GLU A 550 1.12 10.35 29.86
CA GLU A 550 0.86 11.12 31.09
C GLU A 550 1.33 12.57 31.00
N THR A 551 2.54 12.80 30.45
CA THR A 551 3.09 14.14 30.25
C THR A 551 2.20 15.00 29.34
N ILE A 552 1.67 14.43 28.26
CA ILE A 552 0.77 15.14 27.35
C ILE A 552 -0.61 15.36 27.98
N SER A 553 -1.14 14.38 28.71
CA SER A 553 -2.41 14.50 29.47
C SER A 553 -2.38 15.67 30.44
N ASN A 554 -1.27 15.84 31.15
CA ASN A 554 -1.08 16.94 32.10
C ASN A 554 -1.08 18.33 31.43
N LEU A 555 -0.80 18.40 30.12
CA LEU A 555 -0.82 19.65 29.36
C LEU A 555 -2.16 19.92 28.67
N GLY A 556 -2.77 18.87 28.09
CA GLY A 556 -3.92 18.96 27.20
C GLY A 556 -5.27 18.54 27.80
N GLY A 557 -5.29 18.11 29.06
CA GLY A 557 -6.47 17.59 29.74
C GLY A 557 -6.76 16.14 29.34
N GLU A 558 -8.03 15.81 29.08
CA GLU A 558 -8.39 14.47 28.60
C GLU A 558 -7.74 14.22 27.24
N THR A 559 -7.02 13.10 27.15
CA THR A 559 -6.14 12.73 26.05
C THR A 559 -6.53 11.36 25.54
N LYS A 560 -6.93 11.32 24.27
CA LYS A 560 -7.22 10.07 23.58
C LYS A 560 -6.06 9.75 22.64
N LYS A 561 -5.47 8.58 22.80
CA LYS A 561 -4.51 8.04 21.82
C LYS A 561 -5.27 7.63 20.56
N ILE A 562 -4.99 8.31 19.45
CA ILE A 562 -5.63 8.09 18.15
C ILE A 562 -4.86 7.04 17.35
N ARG A 563 -3.53 7.16 17.38
CA ARG A 563 -2.62 6.30 16.62
C ARG A 563 -1.34 6.07 17.39
N ASP A 564 -0.80 4.86 17.28
CA ASP A 564 0.44 4.45 17.93
C ASP A 564 1.20 3.52 17.00
N GLU A 565 2.25 4.02 16.37
CA GLU A 565 3.08 3.29 15.43
C GLU A 565 4.51 3.16 15.98
N LEU A 566 4.97 1.93 16.16
CA LEU A 566 6.33 1.58 16.55
C LEU A 566 6.99 0.81 15.40
N ILE A 567 8.17 1.27 14.98
CA ILE A 567 8.98 0.61 13.95
C ILE A 567 10.37 0.36 14.52
N GLY A 568 10.74 -0.91 14.61
CA GLY A 568 12.04 -1.34 15.06
C GLY A 568 13.16 -0.93 14.10
N PRO A 569 14.41 -0.77 14.60
CA PRO A 569 15.54 -0.32 13.77
C PRO A 569 15.80 -1.20 12.54
N SER A 570 15.72 -2.53 12.69
CA SER A 570 15.93 -3.49 11.60
C SER A 570 14.89 -3.34 10.49
N MET A 571 13.63 -3.07 10.86
CA MET A 571 12.54 -2.88 9.92
C MET A 571 12.68 -1.55 9.17
N GLY A 572 13.04 -0.46 9.86
CA GLY A 572 13.26 0.84 9.23
C GLY A 572 14.34 0.82 8.15
N ASP A 573 15.47 0.16 8.42
CA ASP A 573 16.55 0.00 7.44
C ASP A 573 16.15 -0.82 6.22
N GLU A 574 15.39 -1.89 6.44
CA GLU A 574 14.85 -2.72 5.37
C GLU A 574 13.83 -1.97 4.52
N LEU A 575 12.86 -1.29 5.14
CA LEU A 575 11.85 -0.49 4.45
C LEU A 575 12.48 0.60 3.60
N ARG A 576 13.46 1.32 4.14
CA ARG A 576 14.23 2.33 3.39
C ARG A 576 14.97 1.73 2.20
N ARG A 577 15.63 0.58 2.38
CA ARG A 577 16.33 -0.11 1.28
C ARG A 577 15.36 -0.57 0.20
N ASN A 578 14.24 -1.17 0.59
CA ASN A 578 13.21 -1.64 -0.33
C ASN A 578 12.57 -0.47 -1.09
N ALA A 579 12.34 0.66 -0.43
CA ALA A 579 11.87 1.89 -1.07
C ALA A 579 12.84 2.39 -2.15
N LEU A 580 14.14 2.44 -1.86
CA LEU A 580 15.17 2.84 -2.81
C LEU A 580 15.28 1.86 -3.98
N ILE A 581 15.17 0.55 -3.73
CA ILE A 581 15.14 -0.49 -4.77
C ILE A 581 13.90 -0.32 -5.64
N ALA A 582 12.71 -0.15 -5.05
CA ALA A 582 11.46 0.04 -5.77
C ALA A 582 11.52 1.27 -6.68
N LEU A 583 12.01 2.40 -6.15
CA LEU A 583 12.20 3.63 -6.93
C LEU A 583 13.20 3.44 -8.07
N SER A 584 14.36 2.83 -7.79
CA SER A 584 15.39 2.59 -8.80
C SER A 584 14.91 1.64 -9.89
N LEU A 585 14.20 0.57 -9.51
CA LEU A 585 13.65 -0.41 -10.43
C LEU A 585 12.50 0.19 -11.24
N ALA A 586 11.68 1.07 -10.66
CA ALA A 586 10.66 1.81 -11.39
C ALA A 586 11.29 2.71 -12.45
N LEU A 587 12.27 3.53 -12.07
CA LEU A 587 13.01 4.38 -13.02
C LEU A 587 13.68 3.55 -14.11
N GLY A 588 14.32 2.43 -13.75
CA GLY A 588 14.96 1.51 -14.68
C GLY A 588 13.98 0.85 -15.64
N ALA A 589 12.83 0.38 -15.14
CA ALA A 589 11.78 -0.24 -15.94
C ALA A 589 11.13 0.78 -16.90
N GLN A 590 10.90 2.02 -16.46
CA GLN A 590 10.42 3.11 -17.31
C GLN A 590 11.45 3.44 -18.41
N LEU A 591 12.74 3.52 -18.06
CA LEU A 591 13.80 3.75 -19.03
C LEU A 591 13.87 2.62 -20.05
N LEU A 592 13.82 1.37 -19.61
CA LEU A 592 13.82 0.20 -20.49
C LEU A 592 12.61 0.22 -21.44
N TYR A 593 11.42 0.49 -20.91
CA TYR A 593 10.20 0.63 -21.70
C TYR A 593 10.35 1.73 -22.76
N LEU A 594 10.79 2.93 -22.36
CA LEU A 594 11.00 4.05 -23.27
C LEU A 594 12.10 3.78 -24.30
N ALA A 595 13.17 3.07 -23.94
CA ALA A 595 14.25 2.70 -24.86
C ALA A 595 13.79 1.70 -25.94
N VAL A 596 12.91 0.76 -25.59
CA VAL A 596 12.30 -0.18 -26.53
C VAL A 596 11.26 0.53 -27.41
N ARG A 597 10.44 1.40 -26.82
CA ARG A 597 9.31 2.05 -27.50
C ARG A 597 9.73 3.22 -28.40
N PHE A 598 10.76 3.97 -28.00
CA PHE A 598 11.20 5.21 -28.65
C PHE A 598 12.69 5.20 -29.01
N ARG A 599 13.07 6.10 -29.93
CA ARG A 599 14.50 6.33 -30.24
C ARG A 599 15.19 6.95 -29.02
N TRP A 600 16.47 6.66 -28.85
CA TRP A 600 17.24 7.02 -27.65
C TRP A 600 17.06 8.49 -27.19
N PHE A 601 17.04 9.46 -28.11
CA PHE A 601 16.90 10.87 -27.75
C PHE A 601 15.51 11.25 -27.20
N PHE A 602 14.43 10.59 -27.63
CA PHE A 602 13.11 10.78 -27.01
C PHE A 602 13.09 10.14 -25.62
N GLY A 603 13.67 8.95 -25.48
CA GLY A 603 13.79 8.26 -24.20
C GLY A 603 14.56 9.08 -23.17
N THR A 604 15.75 9.58 -23.53
CA THR A 604 16.56 10.46 -22.66
C THR A 604 15.80 11.74 -22.28
N ALA A 605 15.07 12.35 -23.22
CA ALA A 605 14.32 13.56 -22.94
C ALA A 605 13.16 13.33 -21.96
N ALA A 606 12.43 12.22 -22.09
CA ALA A 606 11.39 11.82 -21.14
C ALA A 606 11.97 11.51 -19.76
N VAL A 607 13.10 10.78 -19.68
CA VAL A 607 13.75 10.44 -18.41
C VAL A 607 14.23 11.69 -17.66
N VAL A 608 14.80 12.68 -18.37
CA VAL A 608 15.23 13.94 -17.73
C VAL A 608 14.04 14.75 -17.23
N ALA A 609 12.94 14.81 -18.01
CA ALA A 609 11.71 15.46 -17.56
C ALA A 609 11.12 14.78 -16.31
N LEU A 610 11.15 13.46 -16.28
CA LEU A 610 10.70 12.69 -15.13
C LEU A 610 11.57 12.93 -13.89
N ALA A 611 12.90 12.92 -14.03
CA ALA A 611 13.81 13.23 -12.93
C ALA A 611 13.57 14.65 -12.39
N HIS A 612 13.32 15.61 -13.29
CA HIS A 612 12.91 16.96 -12.92
C HIS A 612 11.61 16.98 -12.09
N ASP A 613 10.59 16.22 -12.48
CA ASP A 613 9.31 16.19 -11.77
C ASP A 613 9.43 15.57 -10.39
N VAL A 614 10.22 14.50 -10.25
CA VAL A 614 10.54 13.88 -8.95
C VAL A 614 11.21 14.89 -8.02
N VAL A 615 12.18 15.66 -8.53
CA VAL A 615 12.85 16.71 -7.75
C VAL A 615 11.87 17.82 -7.33
N ILE A 616 10.93 18.20 -8.21
CA ILE A 616 9.91 19.20 -7.86
C ILE A 616 9.00 18.71 -6.73
N VAL A 617 8.50 17.47 -6.81
CA VAL A 617 7.59 16.93 -5.79
C VAL A 617 8.30 16.82 -4.44
N ILE A 618 9.50 16.22 -4.40
CA ILE A 618 10.29 16.09 -3.16
C ILE A 618 10.66 17.47 -2.60
N GLY A 619 11.12 18.38 -3.47
CA GLY A 619 11.51 19.72 -3.06
C GLY A 619 10.34 20.58 -2.54
N ALA A 620 9.15 20.43 -3.13
CA ALA A 620 7.94 21.09 -2.64
C ALA A 620 7.55 20.57 -1.25
N PHE A 621 7.64 19.27 -1.00
CA PHE A 621 7.37 18.68 0.32
C PHE A 621 8.37 19.14 1.37
N ALA A 622 9.66 19.24 1.01
CA ALA A 622 10.68 19.83 1.87
C ALA A 622 10.36 21.30 2.22
N TRP A 623 9.89 22.10 1.24
CA TRP A 623 9.44 23.47 1.47
C TRP A 623 8.18 23.58 2.33
N LEU A 624 7.29 22.60 2.26
CA LEU A 624 6.08 22.58 3.08
C LEU A 624 6.32 22.00 4.48
N GLY A 625 7.47 21.35 4.71
CA GLY A 625 7.75 20.66 5.97
C GLY A 625 6.84 19.44 6.17
N LYS A 626 6.41 18.81 5.08
CA LYS A 626 5.53 17.63 5.10
C LYS A 626 6.38 16.35 5.13
N PRO A 627 5.91 15.29 5.82
CA PRO A 627 6.68 14.07 5.98
C PRO A 627 6.82 13.30 4.65
N ILE A 628 7.97 12.65 4.49
CA ILE A 628 8.26 11.68 3.44
C ILE A 628 8.14 10.29 4.08
N ASP A 629 6.98 9.67 3.92
CA ASP A 629 6.64 8.33 4.41
C ASP A 629 6.37 7.35 3.23
N GLY A 630 5.96 6.11 3.53
CA GLY A 630 5.60 5.13 2.51
C GLY A 630 4.42 5.53 1.64
N VAL A 631 3.47 6.31 2.18
CA VAL A 631 2.31 6.82 1.43
C VAL A 631 2.76 7.86 0.39
N PHE A 632 3.66 8.77 0.78
CA PHE A 632 4.31 9.70 -0.14
C PHE A 632 5.11 8.96 -1.23
N LEU A 633 5.82 7.88 -0.89
CA LEU A 633 6.52 7.05 -1.88
C LEU A 633 5.55 6.45 -2.90
N ALA A 634 4.37 6.01 -2.44
CA ALA A 634 3.31 5.51 -3.31
C ALA A 634 2.80 6.59 -4.28
N ALA A 635 2.59 7.81 -3.78
CA ALA A 635 2.25 8.97 -4.60
C ALA A 635 3.35 9.25 -5.62
N LEU A 636 4.62 9.28 -5.20
CA LEU A 636 5.77 9.57 -6.05
C LEU A 636 5.93 8.54 -7.19
N LEU A 637 5.79 7.25 -6.90
CA LEU A 637 5.81 6.19 -7.91
C LEU A 637 4.66 6.32 -8.91
N THR A 638 3.52 6.83 -8.46
CA THR A 638 2.36 7.11 -9.31
C THR A 638 2.56 8.35 -10.18
N VAL A 639 3.18 9.41 -9.64
CA VAL A 639 3.59 10.60 -10.40
C VAL A 639 4.56 10.22 -11.51
N ILE A 640 5.50 9.32 -11.23
CA ILE A 640 6.44 8.79 -12.22
C ILE A 640 5.67 8.18 -13.41
N GLY A 641 4.67 7.34 -13.16
CA GLY A 641 3.81 6.79 -14.23
C GLY A 641 3.07 7.88 -15.01
N TYR A 642 2.50 8.84 -14.30
CA TYR A 642 1.71 9.92 -14.91
C TYR A 642 2.55 10.85 -15.81
N SER A 643 3.73 11.28 -15.33
CA SER A 643 4.63 12.16 -16.07
C SER A 643 5.11 11.52 -17.39
N VAL A 644 5.34 10.20 -17.39
CA VAL A 644 5.71 9.47 -18.60
C VAL A 644 4.55 9.45 -19.61
N ASN A 645 3.31 9.26 -19.17
CA ASN A 645 2.14 9.18 -20.06
C ASN A 645 2.04 10.39 -21.01
N ASP A 646 2.09 11.61 -20.49
CA ASP A 646 2.00 12.82 -21.32
C ASP A 646 3.18 12.96 -22.30
N SER A 647 4.38 12.62 -21.83
CA SER A 647 5.59 12.64 -22.67
C SER A 647 5.51 11.62 -23.82
N VAL A 648 5.02 10.40 -23.55
CA VAL A 648 4.80 9.34 -24.54
C VAL A 648 3.80 9.80 -25.61
N VAL A 649 2.69 10.39 -25.19
CA VAL A 649 1.65 10.91 -26.09
C VAL A 649 2.20 12.01 -27.01
N LEU A 650 2.94 12.96 -26.44
CA LEU A 650 3.55 14.03 -27.21
C LEU A 650 4.56 13.47 -28.21
N PHE A 651 5.43 12.57 -27.78
CA PHE A 651 6.48 12.01 -28.64
C PHE A 651 5.94 11.10 -29.74
N ASP A 652 4.88 10.34 -29.48
CA ASP A 652 4.18 9.57 -30.53
C ASP A 652 3.64 10.52 -31.60
N ARG A 653 3.08 11.68 -31.20
CA ARG A 653 2.63 12.69 -32.17
C ARG A 653 3.77 13.37 -32.91
N VAL A 654 4.87 13.71 -32.24
CA VAL A 654 6.07 14.27 -32.89
C VAL A 654 6.60 13.29 -33.94
N ARG A 655 6.65 11.99 -33.60
CA ARG A 655 7.06 10.92 -34.52
C ARG A 655 6.12 10.79 -35.71
N GLU A 656 4.80 10.76 -35.49
CA GLU A 656 3.79 10.70 -36.56
C GLU A 656 3.94 11.87 -37.54
N LEU A 657 4.18 13.09 -37.04
CA LEU A 657 4.39 14.27 -37.88
C LEU A 657 5.73 14.23 -38.61
N LEU A 658 6.80 13.77 -37.98
CA LEU A 658 8.13 13.64 -38.58
C LEU A 658 8.15 12.61 -39.71
N ASP A 659 7.39 11.52 -39.57
CA ASP A 659 7.27 10.49 -40.60
C ASP A 659 6.46 10.98 -41.80
N ARG A 660 5.43 11.80 -41.58
CA ARG A 660 4.60 12.40 -42.64
C ARG A 660 5.25 13.58 -43.36
N ASP A 661 5.95 14.43 -42.62
CA ASP A 661 6.60 15.62 -43.16
C ASP A 661 8.08 15.64 -42.77
N ARG A 662 8.89 15.13 -43.68
CA ARG A 662 10.35 15.12 -43.53
C ARG A 662 10.99 16.45 -43.93
N THR A 663 10.27 17.46 -44.39
CA THR A 663 10.89 18.71 -44.90
C THR A 663 10.91 19.82 -43.86
N THR A 664 9.89 19.88 -43.01
CA THR A 664 9.76 20.93 -41.99
C THR A 664 10.79 20.77 -40.86
N PRO A 665 11.38 21.87 -40.34
CA PRO A 665 12.29 21.83 -39.20
C PRO A 665 11.64 21.23 -37.94
N LEU A 666 12.39 20.43 -37.19
CA LEU A 666 11.91 19.76 -35.99
C LEU A 666 11.23 20.71 -34.98
N PRO A 667 11.75 21.92 -34.65
CA PRO A 667 11.07 22.81 -33.71
C PRO A 667 9.64 23.18 -34.11
N ARG A 668 9.37 23.34 -35.42
CA ARG A 668 8.03 23.65 -35.92
C ARG A 668 7.10 22.43 -35.86
N LEU A 669 7.62 21.24 -36.19
CA LEU A 669 6.88 19.99 -36.05
C LEU A 669 6.54 19.70 -34.59
N THR A 670 7.50 19.86 -33.68
CA THR A 670 7.29 19.71 -32.24
C THR A 670 6.28 20.73 -31.71
N ASN A 671 6.37 21.99 -32.12
CA ASN A 671 5.35 22.99 -31.74
C ASN A 671 3.95 22.60 -32.20
N ARG A 672 3.82 22.13 -33.45
CA ARG A 672 2.55 21.66 -33.99
C ARG A 672 2.03 20.43 -33.25
N ALA A 673 2.91 19.51 -32.85
CA ALA A 673 2.54 18.36 -32.01
C ALA A 673 1.98 18.84 -30.66
N ILE A 674 2.69 19.74 -29.97
CA ILE A 674 2.25 20.32 -28.69
C ILE A 674 0.85 20.94 -28.82
N LEU A 675 0.62 21.81 -29.81
CA LEU A 675 -0.68 22.46 -29.98
C LEU A 675 -1.82 21.48 -30.30
N GLN A 676 -1.51 20.32 -30.88
CA GLN A 676 -2.48 19.28 -31.20
C GLN A 676 -2.78 18.37 -30.02
N THR A 677 -1.82 18.12 -29.13
CA THR A 677 -1.97 17.24 -27.96
C THR A 677 -2.37 17.99 -26.70
N LEU A 678 -2.10 19.29 -26.59
CA LEU A 678 -2.37 20.07 -25.37
C LEU A 678 -3.84 20.02 -24.89
N PRO A 679 -4.88 20.12 -25.76
CA PRO A 679 -6.26 19.95 -25.31
C PRO A 679 -6.54 18.57 -24.69
N ARG A 680 -5.91 17.51 -25.24
CA ARG A 680 -6.01 16.15 -24.71
C ARG A 680 -5.36 16.08 -23.34
N THR A 681 -4.09 16.48 -23.22
CA THR A 681 -3.33 16.47 -21.96
C THR A 681 -4.06 17.26 -20.86
N VAL A 682 -4.57 18.46 -21.18
CA VAL A 682 -5.33 19.27 -20.20
C VAL A 682 -6.63 18.59 -19.78
N ASN A 683 -7.39 17.99 -20.71
CA ASN A 683 -8.64 17.34 -20.38
C ASN A 683 -8.43 16.07 -19.55
N THR A 684 -7.40 15.29 -19.86
CA THR A 684 -6.97 14.12 -19.06
C THR A 684 -6.53 14.56 -17.66
N GLY A 685 -5.67 15.58 -17.57
CA GLY A 685 -5.20 16.13 -16.31
C GLY A 685 -6.32 16.67 -15.44
N MET A 686 -7.30 17.37 -16.02
CA MET A 686 -8.41 17.93 -15.26
C MET A 686 -9.29 16.85 -14.62
N GLY A 687 -9.50 15.71 -15.29
CA GLY A 687 -10.27 14.60 -14.71
C GLY A 687 -9.64 14.04 -13.44
N ALA A 688 -8.31 13.85 -13.43
CA ALA A 688 -7.59 13.45 -12.23
C ALA A 688 -7.51 14.58 -11.20
N ALA A 689 -7.22 15.82 -11.63
CA ALA A 689 -7.07 16.97 -10.75
C ALA A 689 -8.34 17.29 -9.96
N LEU A 690 -9.53 17.21 -10.56
CA LEU A 690 -10.80 17.49 -9.88
C LEU A 690 -11.05 16.51 -8.72
N ILE A 691 -10.75 15.23 -8.94
CA ILE A 691 -10.90 14.20 -7.90
C ILE A 691 -9.85 14.36 -6.82
N LEU A 692 -8.58 14.55 -7.21
CA LEU A 692 -7.50 14.75 -6.25
C LEU A 692 -7.67 16.03 -5.44
N THR A 693 -8.25 17.08 -6.02
CA THR A 693 -8.57 18.32 -5.29
C THR A 693 -9.69 18.08 -4.28
N ALA A 694 -10.73 17.32 -4.65
CA ALA A 694 -11.77 16.95 -3.69
C ALA A 694 -11.17 16.14 -2.52
N LEU A 695 -10.28 15.18 -2.83
CA LEU A 695 -9.59 14.40 -1.81
C LEU A 695 -8.67 15.25 -0.92
N ALA A 696 -7.88 16.17 -1.51
CA ALA A 696 -6.99 17.05 -0.77
C ALA A 696 -7.70 18.04 0.16
N VAL A 697 -8.97 18.37 -0.12
CA VAL A 697 -9.76 19.33 0.67
C VAL A 697 -10.61 18.63 1.74
N LEU A 698 -11.09 17.41 1.47
CA LEU A 698 -12.05 16.71 2.32
C LEU A 698 -11.42 15.65 3.22
N ALA A 699 -10.27 15.09 2.84
CA ALA A 699 -9.64 14.01 3.59
C ALA A 699 -8.78 14.52 4.76
N ASP A 700 -8.41 13.61 5.65
CA ASP A 700 -7.51 13.86 6.78
C ASP A 700 -6.05 14.08 6.33
N ASP A 701 -5.18 14.46 7.28
CA ASP A 701 -3.82 14.91 6.98
C ASP A 701 -3.02 13.91 6.11
N THR A 702 -3.18 12.60 6.34
CA THR A 702 -2.44 11.58 5.58
C THR A 702 -2.90 11.46 4.12
N LEU A 703 -4.22 11.42 3.89
CA LEU A 703 -4.79 11.33 2.54
C LEU A 703 -4.70 12.66 1.79
N ALA A 704 -4.77 13.79 2.51
CA ALA A 704 -4.59 15.11 1.95
C ALA A 704 -3.15 15.31 1.42
N ASP A 705 -2.14 14.88 2.18
CA ASP A 705 -0.74 14.93 1.76
C ASP A 705 -0.48 14.03 0.54
N PHE A 706 -1.06 12.83 0.54
CA PHE A 706 -1.04 11.95 -0.62
C PHE A 706 -1.63 12.62 -1.88
N ALA A 707 -2.82 13.22 -1.76
CA ALA A 707 -3.49 13.91 -2.85
C ALA A 707 -2.70 15.14 -3.32
N LEU A 708 -2.09 15.89 -2.41
CA LEU A 708 -1.25 17.05 -2.69
C LEU A 708 0.00 16.66 -3.48
N ALA A 709 0.68 15.58 -3.10
CA ALA A 709 1.83 15.05 -3.84
C ALA A 709 1.47 14.71 -5.29
N LEU A 710 0.32 14.04 -5.49
CA LEU A 710 -0.18 13.73 -6.82
C LEU A 710 -0.59 14.96 -7.61
N LEU A 711 -1.19 15.98 -7.00
CA LEU A 711 -1.55 17.25 -7.66
C LEU A 711 -0.30 18.02 -8.12
N ILE A 712 0.71 18.12 -7.27
CA ILE A 712 1.99 18.76 -7.61
C ILE A 712 2.65 17.98 -8.75
N GLY A 713 2.70 16.65 -8.65
CA GLY A 713 3.28 15.79 -9.68
C GLY A 713 2.53 15.85 -11.01
N LEU A 714 1.20 15.89 -10.98
CA LEU A 714 0.33 16.06 -12.14
C LEU A 714 0.61 17.39 -12.86
N ALA A 715 0.70 18.48 -12.09
CA ALA A 715 1.03 19.80 -12.62
C ALA A 715 2.46 19.85 -13.19
N ALA A 716 3.43 19.28 -12.47
CA ALA A 716 4.82 19.19 -12.89
C ALA A 716 4.97 18.38 -14.19
N GLY A 717 4.36 17.19 -14.27
CA GLY A 717 4.37 16.33 -15.46
C GLY A 717 3.72 16.94 -16.69
N THR A 718 2.58 17.61 -16.50
CA THR A 718 1.89 18.34 -17.58
C THR A 718 2.77 19.46 -18.15
N TYR A 719 3.44 20.21 -17.27
CA TYR A 719 4.36 21.27 -17.66
C TYR A 719 5.65 20.71 -18.29
N SER A 720 6.26 19.71 -17.67
CA SER A 720 7.58 19.19 -18.04
C SER A 720 7.54 18.47 -19.38
N SER A 721 6.47 17.74 -19.71
CA SER A 721 6.31 17.10 -21.02
C SER A 721 6.37 18.13 -22.16
N VAL A 722 5.75 19.30 -21.98
CA VAL A 722 5.69 20.38 -22.98
C VAL A 722 6.97 21.21 -23.01
N PHE A 723 7.48 21.63 -21.86
CA PHE A 723 8.54 22.64 -21.79
C PHE A 723 9.93 22.07 -21.55
N THR A 724 10.03 20.92 -20.87
CA THR A 724 11.29 20.22 -20.59
C THR A 724 11.56 19.16 -21.66
N ALA A 725 10.71 18.15 -21.77
CA ALA A 725 10.92 16.98 -22.62
C ALA A 725 10.94 17.36 -24.12
N ALA A 726 9.98 18.18 -24.58
CA ALA A 726 9.93 18.62 -25.97
C ALA A 726 11.12 19.51 -26.36
N SER A 727 11.52 20.43 -25.49
CA SER A 727 12.67 21.32 -25.70
C SER A 727 13.98 20.54 -25.73
N LEU A 728 14.15 19.58 -24.82
CA LEU A 728 15.33 18.73 -24.74
C LEU A 728 15.46 17.82 -25.95
N THR A 729 14.33 17.27 -26.43
CA THR A 729 14.28 16.47 -27.67
C THR A 729 14.80 17.26 -28.87
N ILE A 730 14.48 18.55 -28.97
CA ILE A 730 14.94 19.42 -30.06
C ILE A 730 16.47 19.60 -30.02
N GLU A 731 17.04 19.80 -28.82
CA GLU A 731 18.49 20.00 -28.66
C GLU A 731 19.29 18.69 -28.82
N LEU A 732 18.75 17.56 -28.37
CA LEU A 732 19.38 16.24 -28.54
C LEU A 732 19.29 15.71 -29.98
N HIS A 733 18.43 16.30 -30.82
CA HIS A 733 18.27 15.83 -32.20
C HIS A 733 19.53 16.15 -33.02
N PRO A 734 20.19 15.15 -33.63
CA PRO A 734 21.40 15.40 -34.40
C PRO A 734 21.11 16.30 -35.60
N PRO A 735 21.98 17.29 -35.90
CA PRO A 735 21.80 18.17 -37.04
C PRO A 735 21.80 17.34 -38.33
N ARG A 736 20.81 17.59 -39.20
CA ARG A 736 20.76 16.97 -40.53
C ARG A 736 22.03 17.35 -41.31
N LYS A 737 22.88 16.37 -41.64
CA LYS A 737 23.84 16.52 -42.74
C LYS A 737 23.03 16.83 -44.00
N ALA A 738 23.25 18.01 -44.58
CA ALA A 738 22.61 18.41 -45.81
C ALA A 738 22.92 17.36 -46.90
N SER A 739 21.89 16.66 -47.37
CA SER A 739 22.01 15.76 -48.52
C SER A 739 22.48 16.61 -49.70
N ARG A 740 23.70 16.39 -50.19
CA ARG A 740 24.16 16.97 -51.46
C ARG A 740 23.09 16.71 -52.52
N PRO A 741 22.69 17.71 -53.34
CA PRO A 741 21.72 17.48 -54.40
C PRO A 741 22.26 16.39 -55.31
N ARG A 742 21.50 15.31 -55.50
CA ARG A 742 21.81 14.36 -56.58
C ARG A 742 21.63 15.12 -57.90
N PRO A 743 22.60 15.09 -58.83
CA PRO A 743 22.44 15.74 -60.11
C PRO A 743 21.25 15.11 -60.84
N SER A 744 20.31 15.95 -61.27
CA SER A 744 19.14 15.52 -62.03
C SER A 744 19.60 14.84 -63.31
N ARG A 745 19.29 13.55 -63.49
CA ARG A 745 19.37 12.90 -64.81
C ARG A 745 18.30 13.55 -65.69
N PHE A 746 18.76 14.42 -66.60
CA PHE A 746 17.99 14.82 -67.77
C PHE A 746 17.73 13.57 -68.63
N THR A 747 16.52 13.05 -68.61
CA THR A 747 16.04 12.14 -69.66
C THR A 747 15.42 12.99 -70.77
N ARG A 748 16.13 13.09 -71.90
CA ARG A 748 15.61 13.60 -73.17
C ARG A 748 14.36 12.81 -73.55
N ARG A 749 13.23 13.50 -73.72
CA ARG A 749 12.05 12.98 -74.44
C ARG A 749 12.43 12.81 -75.91
N HIS A 750 12.33 11.58 -76.44
CA HIS A 750 12.19 11.38 -77.87
C HIS A 750 10.73 11.56 -78.26
N SER A 751 10.49 12.52 -79.17
CA SER A 751 9.23 12.71 -79.88
C SER A 751 9.14 11.70 -81.03
N SER A 752 8.11 10.86 -81.04
CA SER A 752 7.71 10.09 -82.22
C SER A 752 6.35 10.61 -82.71
N SER A 753 6.38 11.43 -83.76
CA SER A 753 5.20 11.78 -84.54
C SER A 753 5.56 11.79 -86.02
N GLY A 754 4.89 10.93 -86.78
CA GLY A 754 4.62 11.13 -88.21
C GLY A 754 5.59 10.48 -89.19
N GLN A 755 5.10 9.43 -89.86
CA GLN A 755 4.79 9.42 -91.30
C GLN A 755 5.13 8.06 -91.93
N ASN A 756 4.08 7.26 -92.15
CA ASN A 756 4.08 6.19 -93.14
C ASN A 756 3.74 6.81 -94.50
N VAL A 757 4.68 6.81 -95.44
CA VAL A 757 4.39 6.80 -96.88
C VAL A 757 5.45 5.94 -97.58
N VAL A 758 4.98 4.79 -98.06
CA VAL A 758 5.30 4.12 -99.33
C VAL A 758 6.68 4.37 -99.96
N SER A 759 7.45 3.30 -100.14
CA SER A 759 8.30 3.16 -101.33
C SER A 759 8.25 1.73 -101.89
N THR A 760 7.75 1.67 -103.11
CA THR A 760 7.84 0.62 -104.13
C THR A 760 9.25 0.04 -104.29
N SER A 761 9.28 -1.27 -104.49
CA SER A 761 10.30 -2.07 -105.18
C SER A 761 10.68 -1.49 -106.55
N GLU A 762 11.97 -1.46 -106.90
CA GLU A 762 12.58 -2.38 -107.89
C GLU A 762 14.05 -2.05 -108.16
N GLU A 763 14.78 -3.11 -108.47
CA GLU A 763 16.19 -3.21 -108.85
C GLU A 763 16.55 -2.48 -110.17
N THR A 764 17.80 -1.99 -110.23
CA THR A 764 18.81 -1.90 -111.34
C THR A 764 18.44 -2.16 -112.83
N PRO A 765 19.34 -1.88 -113.82
CA PRO A 765 20.39 -0.86 -113.92
C PRO A 765 20.51 -0.21 -115.33
N ARG A 766 21.12 0.98 -115.42
CA ARG A 766 22.24 1.33 -116.32
C ARG A 766 22.78 2.71 -116.03
#